data_AF-A0A6J0Y7P8-F1
#
_entry.id   AF-A0A6J0Y7P8-F1
#
_cell.length_a   1.000
_cell.length_b   1.000
_cell.length_c   1.000
_cell.angle_alpha   90.00
_cell.angle_beta   90.00
_cell.angle_gamma   90.00
#
_symmetry.space_group_name_H-M   'P 1'
#
loop_
_entity.id
_entity.type
_entity.pdbx_description
1 polymer ?
#
loop_
_entity_poly.entity_id
_entity_poly.type
_entity_poly.pdbx_seq_one_letter_code
_entity_poly.pdbx_strand_id
1 'polypeptide(L)'
;MEKAGQNGWHVSAICVENFNDVNYRQLLEELDRRQEKKFVIDCEIERLQNILEQIVSVGKHVKGYHYIIANLGFKDISLERFIHGGANVTGFQLVDFNTPMVTKLMDRWKKLDQREYPGSETPPKYTSALTYDGVLVMAETFRSLRRQKIDISRRGNAGDCLANPAAPWGQGIDMERTLKQVQIQGLTGNVQFDHYGRRVNYTMDVFELKSTGPRKVGYWNDMDKLVLIQDVPTLGNDTAAIENRTVVVTTIMESPYVMYKKNHEMFEGNDKYEGYCVDLASEIAKHIGIKYKIAIVPDGKYGARDADTKIWNGMVGELVYGKAEIAIAPLTITLVREEVIDFSKPFMSLGISIMIKKPQKSKPGVFSFLDPLAYEIWMCIVFAYIGVSVVLFLVSRFSPYEWHTEEPEDGKEGPSDQPPNEFGIFNSLWFSLGAFMQQGCDISPRSLSGRIVGGVWWFFTLIIISSYTANLAAFLTVERMVSPIESAEDLAKQTEIAYGTLDSGSTKEFFRRSKIAVYEKMWTYMRSAEPSVFTRTTAEGVARVRKSKGKFAFLLESTMNEYIEQRKPCDTMKVGGNLDSKGYGVATPKGSSLRNAVNLAVLKLNEQGLLDKLKNKWWYDKGECGSGGGDSKDKTSALSLSNVAGVFYILVGGLGLAMLVALIEFCYKSRAEAKRMKVAKSAQTFNPTSSQNTQNLATYREGYNVYGTESIKI
;
A
#
# COMPACT_ATOMS: atom_id res chain seq x y z
N MET A 1 38.73 -18.60 13.10
CA MET A 1 38.38 -18.00 11.78
C MET A 1 38.14 -19.05 10.70
N GLU A 2 38.94 -20.12 10.60
CA GLU A 2 38.75 -21.17 9.58
C GLU A 2 37.35 -21.83 9.60
N LYS A 3 36.86 -22.22 10.79
CA LYS A 3 35.47 -22.70 10.95
C LYS A 3 34.42 -21.66 10.57
N ALA A 4 34.70 -20.37 10.72
CA ALA A 4 33.78 -19.31 10.31
C ALA A 4 33.66 -19.28 8.78
N GLY A 5 34.76 -19.48 8.04
CA GLY A 5 34.73 -19.64 6.59
C GLY A 5 33.97 -20.88 6.13
N GLN A 6 34.20 -22.03 6.78
CA GLN A 6 33.50 -23.28 6.46
C GLN A 6 31.98 -23.20 6.69
N ASN A 7 31.56 -22.52 7.77
CA ASN A 7 30.15 -22.40 8.13
C ASN A 7 29.46 -21.14 7.57
N GLY A 8 30.17 -20.33 6.78
CA GLY A 8 29.65 -19.07 6.24
C GLY A 8 29.32 -18.01 7.31
N TRP A 9 29.94 -18.08 8.49
CA TRP A 9 29.70 -17.11 9.56
C TRP A 9 30.40 -15.78 9.28
N HIS A 10 29.70 -14.67 9.58
CA HIS A 10 30.27 -13.33 9.53
C HIS A 10 30.72 -12.95 10.95
N VAL A 11 32.04 -12.86 11.16
CA VAL A 11 32.62 -12.61 12.48
C VAL A 11 33.49 -11.36 12.43
N SER A 12 33.16 -10.38 13.27
CA SER A 12 33.98 -9.18 13.49
C SER A 12 34.84 -9.40 14.75
N ALA A 13 36.15 -9.61 14.56
CA ALA A 13 37.09 -9.76 15.67
C ALA A 13 37.73 -8.41 16.02
N ILE A 14 37.66 -8.01 17.29
CA ILE A 14 38.13 -6.70 17.77
C ILE A 14 39.04 -6.92 18.98
N CYS A 15 40.28 -6.48 18.88
CA CYS A 15 41.23 -6.53 20.00
C CYS A 15 41.00 -5.35 20.95
N VAL A 16 40.84 -5.63 22.24
CA VAL A 16 40.49 -4.65 23.29
C VAL A 16 41.61 -4.46 24.33
N GLU A 17 42.84 -4.88 24.03
CA GLU A 17 43.92 -4.95 25.02
C GLU A 17 44.31 -3.58 25.61
N ASN A 18 44.28 -2.51 24.80
CA ASN A 18 44.67 -1.14 25.17
C ASN A 18 43.47 -0.18 25.29
N PHE A 19 42.29 -0.69 25.62
CA PHE A 19 41.09 0.14 25.68
C PHE A 19 40.94 0.81 27.05
N ASN A 20 40.68 2.11 27.03
CA ASN A 20 40.16 2.83 28.19
C ASN A 20 38.62 2.85 28.13
N ASP A 21 37.98 3.34 29.19
CA ASP A 21 36.52 3.42 29.29
C ASP A 21 35.86 4.18 28.12
N VAL A 22 36.52 5.22 27.61
CA VAL A 22 36.03 6.02 26.47
C VAL A 22 36.02 5.17 25.19
N ASN A 23 37.10 4.46 24.93
CA ASN A 23 37.24 3.58 23.77
C ASN A 23 36.19 2.45 23.81
N TYR A 24 35.90 1.90 25.00
CA TYR A 24 34.83 0.92 25.16
C TYR A 24 33.46 1.48 24.80
N ARG A 25 33.13 2.70 25.24
CA ARG A 25 31.84 3.33 24.91
C ARG A 25 31.71 3.61 23.42
N GLN A 26 32.75 4.18 22.81
CA GLN A 26 32.78 4.44 21.36
C GLN A 26 32.60 3.15 20.55
N LEU A 27 33.26 2.07 20.96
CA LEU A 27 33.11 0.76 20.34
C LEU A 27 31.67 0.24 20.46
N LEU A 28 31.09 0.27 21.66
CA LEU A 28 29.72 -0.19 21.89
C LEU A 28 28.68 0.63 21.09
N GLU A 29 28.90 1.93 20.94
CA GLU A 29 28.07 2.80 20.08
C GLU A 29 28.23 2.49 18.59
N GLU A 30 29.45 2.20 18.14
CA GLU A 30 29.69 1.78 16.75
C GLU A 30 29.02 0.43 16.45
N LEU A 31 29.15 -0.54 17.36
CA LEU A 31 28.53 -1.85 17.23
C LEU A 31 26.99 -1.75 17.26
N ASP A 32 26.43 -0.86 18.08
CA ASP A 32 24.97 -0.61 18.08
C ASP A 32 24.50 0.10 16.81
N ARG A 33 25.30 1.02 16.24
CA ARG A 33 25.01 1.61 14.91
C ARG A 33 24.94 0.55 13.81
N ARG A 34 25.77 -0.49 13.91
CA ARG A 34 25.74 -1.66 13.01
C ARG A 34 24.64 -2.67 13.35
N GLN A 35 23.86 -2.44 14.42
CA GLN A 35 22.84 -3.34 14.96
C GLN A 35 23.38 -4.73 15.35
N GLU A 36 24.62 -4.80 15.84
CA GLU A 36 25.18 -6.04 16.39
C GLU A 36 24.54 -6.37 17.74
N LYS A 37 24.09 -7.62 17.91
CA LYS A 37 23.36 -8.08 19.11
C LYS A 37 23.96 -9.31 19.79
N LYS A 38 24.92 -9.99 19.14
CA LYS A 38 25.53 -11.23 19.64
C LYS A 38 27.03 -11.02 19.82
N PHE A 39 27.51 -11.20 21.05
CA PHE A 39 28.88 -10.91 21.42
C PHE A 39 29.53 -12.12 22.08
N VAL A 40 30.79 -12.38 21.72
CA VAL A 40 31.65 -13.34 22.42
C VAL A 40 32.76 -12.52 23.08
N ILE A 41 32.87 -12.60 24.39
CA ILE A 41 33.87 -11.86 25.17
C ILE A 41 34.91 -12.85 25.69
N ASP A 42 36.12 -12.74 25.12
CA ASP A 42 37.30 -13.52 25.50
C ASP A 42 38.33 -12.56 26.08
N CYS A 43 38.34 -12.45 27.41
CA CYS A 43 39.17 -11.52 28.17
C CYS A 43 39.50 -12.12 29.55
N GLU A 44 40.62 -11.69 30.12
CA GLU A 44 40.94 -11.95 31.52
C GLU A 44 39.90 -11.32 32.46
N ILE A 45 39.80 -11.84 33.70
CA ILE A 45 38.74 -11.48 34.65
C ILE A 45 38.68 -9.96 34.91
N GLU A 46 39.83 -9.30 35.08
CA GLU A 46 39.89 -7.87 35.38
C GLU A 46 39.32 -7.02 34.23
N ARG A 47 39.75 -7.33 33.00
CA ARG A 47 39.27 -6.64 31.79
C ARG A 47 37.80 -6.98 31.48
N LEU A 48 37.41 -8.22 31.75
CA LEU A 48 36.03 -8.69 31.61
C LEU A 48 35.07 -7.94 32.55
N GLN A 49 35.47 -7.68 33.79
CA GLN A 49 34.67 -6.87 34.71
C GLN A 49 34.49 -5.43 34.18
N ASN A 50 35.57 -4.79 33.71
CA ASN A 50 35.46 -3.43 33.15
C ASN A 50 34.53 -3.39 31.92
N ILE A 51 34.69 -4.29 30.94
CA ILE A 51 33.81 -4.28 29.76
C ILE A 51 32.33 -4.52 30.12
N LEU A 52 32.05 -5.41 31.09
CA LEU A 52 30.69 -5.67 31.56
C LEU A 52 30.08 -4.43 32.23
N GLU A 53 30.85 -3.68 33.01
CA GLU A 53 30.42 -2.40 33.58
C GLU A 53 30.11 -1.36 32.50
N GLN A 54 30.96 -1.25 31.47
CA GLN A 54 30.70 -0.34 30.35
C GLN A 54 29.46 -0.74 29.56
N ILE A 55 29.24 -2.03 29.30
CA ILE A 55 28.01 -2.55 28.64
C ILE A 55 26.75 -2.14 29.41
N VAL A 56 26.79 -2.24 30.74
CA VAL A 56 25.68 -1.81 31.59
C VAL A 56 25.49 -0.30 31.51
N SER A 57 26.58 0.48 31.58
CA SER A 57 26.54 1.94 31.54
C SER A 57 25.93 2.51 30.25
N VAL A 58 26.18 1.87 29.10
CA VAL A 58 25.63 2.28 27.77
C VAL A 58 24.23 1.67 27.52
N GLY A 59 23.68 0.93 28.51
CA GLY A 59 22.35 0.33 28.41
C GLY A 59 22.26 -0.83 27.42
N LYS A 60 23.36 -1.52 27.14
CA LYS A 60 23.43 -2.63 26.16
C LYS A 60 23.23 -4.01 26.81
N HIS A 61 22.74 -4.05 28.03
CA HIS A 61 22.37 -5.25 28.78
C HIS A 61 20.87 -5.57 28.73
N VAL A 62 20.13 -4.90 27.83
CA VAL A 62 18.68 -5.04 27.66
C VAL A 62 18.27 -6.25 26.82
N LYS A 63 16.97 -6.59 26.85
CA LYS A 63 16.38 -7.63 26.00
C LYS A 63 16.73 -7.43 24.51
N GLY A 64 17.12 -8.53 23.86
CA GLY A 64 17.57 -8.56 22.46
C GLY A 64 19.08 -8.79 22.29
N TYR A 65 19.87 -8.50 23.34
CA TYR A 65 21.31 -8.76 23.36
C TYR A 65 21.64 -10.17 23.89
N HIS A 66 22.71 -10.76 23.37
CA HIS A 66 23.24 -12.05 23.83
C HIS A 66 24.77 -11.99 23.97
N TYR A 67 25.27 -12.31 25.15
CA TYR A 67 26.69 -12.37 25.49
C TYR A 67 27.13 -13.80 25.80
N ILE A 68 28.24 -14.23 25.23
CA ILE A 68 28.94 -15.48 25.57
C ILE A 68 30.26 -15.10 26.23
N ILE A 69 30.45 -15.54 27.47
CA ILE A 69 31.68 -15.30 28.24
C ILE A 69 32.60 -16.51 28.07
N ALA A 70 33.72 -16.31 27.38
CA ALA A 70 34.68 -17.35 27.06
C ALA A 70 35.74 -17.50 28.16
N ASN A 71 35.31 -17.85 29.38
CA ASN A 71 36.21 -18.17 30.48
C ASN A 71 35.78 -19.45 31.21
N LEU A 72 36.63 -19.97 32.09
CA LEU A 72 36.39 -21.24 32.82
C LEU A 72 35.73 -21.05 34.20
N GLY A 73 35.41 -19.80 34.56
CA GLY A 73 34.91 -19.40 35.87
C GLY A 73 33.71 -18.46 35.75
N PHE A 74 32.61 -18.94 35.17
CA PHE A 74 31.38 -18.14 35.03
C PHE A 74 30.86 -17.63 36.38
N LYS A 75 30.94 -18.44 37.44
CA LYS A 75 30.54 -18.06 38.80
C LYS A 75 31.53 -17.14 39.51
N ASP A 76 32.73 -16.94 38.95
CA ASP A 76 33.75 -16.06 39.51
C ASP A 76 33.46 -14.58 39.17
N ILE A 77 32.50 -14.32 38.27
CA ILE A 77 32.16 -13.00 37.75
C ILE A 77 30.89 -12.46 38.43
N SER A 78 30.89 -11.18 38.79
CA SER A 78 29.66 -10.52 39.24
C SER A 78 28.76 -10.19 38.05
N LEU A 79 27.59 -10.86 37.97
CA LEU A 79 26.59 -10.69 36.91
C LEU A 79 25.28 -10.09 37.42
N GLU A 80 25.22 -9.59 38.65
CA GLU A 80 24.00 -9.09 39.29
C GLU A 80 23.28 -8.01 38.45
N ARG A 81 24.04 -7.10 37.84
CA ARG A 81 23.49 -6.04 36.98
C ARG A 81 22.85 -6.57 35.69
N PHE A 82 23.28 -7.74 35.21
CA PHE A 82 22.72 -8.37 34.02
C PHE A 82 21.42 -9.14 34.31
N ILE A 83 21.22 -9.60 35.55
CA ILE A 83 20.02 -10.36 35.97
C ILE A 83 18.73 -9.56 35.68
N HIS A 84 18.77 -8.24 35.90
CA HIS A 84 17.61 -7.37 35.71
C HIS A 84 17.55 -6.67 34.34
N GLY A 85 18.58 -6.80 33.50
CA GLY A 85 18.65 -6.16 32.19
C GLY A 85 17.80 -6.86 31.12
N GLY A 86 17.78 -8.20 31.13
CA GLY A 86 17.04 -9.01 30.17
C GLY A 86 17.85 -9.47 28.95
N ALA A 87 19.14 -9.15 28.85
CA ALA A 87 20.06 -9.79 27.92
C ALA A 87 20.35 -11.25 28.33
N ASN A 88 20.51 -12.14 27.35
CA ASN A 88 20.94 -13.50 27.64
C ASN A 88 22.47 -13.52 27.84
N VAL A 89 22.92 -14.17 28.90
CA VAL A 89 24.36 -14.34 29.18
C VAL A 89 24.64 -15.82 29.37
N THR A 90 25.55 -16.37 28.57
CA THR A 90 26.02 -17.74 28.68
C THR A 90 27.50 -17.78 28.96
N GLY A 91 27.98 -18.83 29.62
CA GLY A 91 29.40 -19.01 29.86
C GLY A 91 29.71 -20.40 30.40
N PHE A 92 30.97 -20.60 30.79
CA PHE A 92 31.47 -21.93 31.12
C PHE A 92 32.03 -21.99 32.55
N GLN A 93 31.86 -23.14 33.19
CA GLN A 93 32.34 -23.39 34.54
C GLN A 93 33.09 -24.72 34.57
N LEU A 94 34.36 -24.68 34.94
CA LEU A 94 35.19 -25.88 35.08
C LEU A 94 35.00 -26.57 36.44
N VAL A 95 34.80 -25.80 37.51
CA VAL A 95 34.67 -26.32 38.88
C VAL A 95 33.21 -26.53 39.23
N ASP A 96 32.82 -27.79 39.50
CA ASP A 96 31.48 -28.12 40.00
C ASP A 96 31.45 -28.07 41.54
N PHE A 97 30.83 -27.00 42.05
CA PHE A 97 30.66 -26.73 43.47
C PHE A 97 29.73 -27.73 44.19
N ASN A 98 29.01 -28.59 43.47
CA ASN A 98 28.15 -29.61 44.05
C ASN A 98 28.89 -30.93 44.36
N THR A 99 30.15 -31.07 43.89
CA THR A 99 30.92 -32.28 44.16
C THR A 99 31.35 -32.35 45.63
N PRO A 100 31.26 -33.53 46.29
CA PRO A 100 31.58 -33.66 47.72
C PRO A 100 32.99 -33.17 48.09
N MET A 101 33.96 -33.37 47.18
CA MET A 101 35.34 -32.91 47.35
C MET A 101 35.42 -31.38 47.39
N VAL A 102 34.73 -30.69 46.48
CA VAL A 102 34.70 -29.22 46.44
C VAL A 102 33.92 -28.69 47.65
N THR A 103 32.79 -29.28 48.02
CA THR A 103 32.02 -28.86 49.21
C THR A 103 32.87 -28.96 50.48
N LYS A 104 33.60 -30.06 50.67
CA LYS A 104 34.50 -30.24 51.82
C LYS A 104 35.64 -29.22 51.82
N LEU A 105 36.19 -28.89 50.64
CA LEU A 105 37.19 -27.82 50.54
C LEU A 105 36.59 -26.47 50.88
N MET A 106 35.39 -26.15 50.39
CA MET A 106 34.70 -24.89 50.67
C MET A 106 34.43 -24.69 52.16
N ASP A 107 34.03 -25.74 52.87
CA ASP A 107 33.83 -25.69 54.33
C ASP A 107 35.13 -25.44 55.10
N ARG A 108 36.27 -25.92 54.58
CA ARG A 108 37.59 -25.62 55.13
C ARG A 108 38.05 -24.22 54.74
N TRP A 109 37.83 -23.82 53.49
CA TRP A 109 38.25 -22.53 52.93
C TRP A 109 37.66 -21.36 53.71
N LYS A 110 36.37 -21.45 54.04
CA LYS A 110 35.65 -20.46 54.86
C LYS A 110 36.21 -20.28 56.28
N LYS A 111 37.00 -21.24 56.78
CA LYS A 111 37.60 -21.21 58.13
C LYS A 111 39.06 -20.73 58.13
N LEU A 112 39.64 -20.44 56.97
CA LEU A 112 41.02 -19.97 56.86
C LEU A 112 41.14 -18.52 57.33
N ASP A 113 42.19 -18.22 58.11
CA ASP A 113 42.50 -16.85 58.51
C ASP A 113 43.02 -16.05 57.30
N GLN A 114 42.42 -14.88 57.06
CA GLN A 114 42.75 -13.97 55.97
C GLN A 114 44.18 -13.44 56.05
N ARG A 115 44.73 -13.32 57.26
CA ARG A 115 46.11 -12.86 57.47
C ARG A 115 47.14 -13.85 56.93
N GLU A 116 46.83 -15.14 57.04
CA GLU A 116 47.68 -16.22 56.54
C GLU A 116 47.38 -16.55 55.07
N TYR A 117 46.10 -16.49 54.68
CA TYR A 117 45.62 -16.81 53.34
C TYR A 117 44.81 -15.64 52.75
N PRO A 118 45.45 -14.63 52.14
CA PRO A 118 44.74 -13.49 51.56
C PRO A 118 43.81 -13.94 50.42
N GLY A 119 42.59 -13.37 50.40
CA GLY A 119 41.57 -13.70 49.38
C GLY A 119 40.65 -14.88 49.74
N SER A 120 40.72 -15.42 50.96
CA SER A 120 39.88 -16.52 51.44
C SER A 120 38.38 -16.18 51.60
N GLU A 121 37.99 -14.91 51.48
CA GLU A 121 36.59 -14.44 51.60
C GLU A 121 35.69 -14.90 50.44
N THR A 122 36.29 -15.10 49.25
CA THR A 122 35.57 -15.55 48.06
C THR A 122 35.88 -17.01 47.76
N PRO A 123 34.96 -17.74 47.09
CA PRO A 123 35.28 -19.07 46.57
C PRO A 123 36.58 -19.06 45.74
N PRO A 124 37.36 -20.15 45.78
CA PRO A 124 38.60 -20.22 45.01
C PRO A 124 38.29 -20.09 43.52
N LYS A 125 38.96 -19.14 42.86
CA LYS A 125 38.91 -18.96 41.40
C LYS A 125 39.29 -20.26 40.70
N TYR A 126 38.85 -20.42 39.44
CA TYR A 126 39.22 -21.61 38.66
C TYR A 126 40.75 -21.80 38.53
N THR A 127 41.53 -20.71 38.52
CA THR A 127 43.00 -20.76 38.51
C THR A 127 43.56 -21.33 39.82
N SER A 128 43.02 -20.93 40.97
CA SER A 128 43.38 -21.48 42.28
C SER A 128 43.00 -22.97 42.38
N ALA A 129 41.86 -23.36 41.81
CA ALA A 129 41.46 -24.77 41.74
C ALA A 129 42.42 -25.62 40.88
N LEU A 130 42.88 -25.07 39.75
CA LEU A 130 43.91 -25.70 38.91
C LEU A 130 45.26 -25.82 39.65
N THR A 131 45.66 -24.81 40.42
CA THR A 131 46.88 -24.88 41.26
C THR A 131 46.78 -25.98 42.31
N TYR A 132 45.63 -26.10 42.98
CA TYR A 132 45.38 -27.16 43.95
C TYR A 132 45.49 -28.55 43.30
N ASP A 133 44.84 -28.75 42.16
CA ASP A 133 44.92 -30.00 41.40
C ASP A 133 46.35 -30.26 40.89
N GLY A 134 47.09 -29.22 40.51
CA GLY A 134 48.49 -29.31 40.08
C GLY A 134 49.40 -29.87 41.17
N VAL A 135 49.22 -29.44 42.43
CA VAL A 135 49.96 -30.00 43.58
C VAL A 135 49.60 -31.48 43.80
N LEU A 136 48.32 -31.86 43.63
CA LEU A 136 47.90 -33.26 43.72
C LEU A 136 48.55 -34.12 42.63
N VAL A 137 48.60 -33.63 41.38
CA VAL A 137 49.27 -34.31 40.27
C VAL A 137 50.76 -34.49 40.57
N MET A 138 51.45 -33.45 41.05
CA MET A 138 52.87 -33.53 41.42
C MET A 138 53.09 -34.56 42.54
N ALA A 139 52.26 -34.55 43.57
CA ALA A 139 52.36 -35.50 44.68
C ALA A 139 52.15 -36.95 44.22
N GLU A 140 51.14 -37.20 43.37
CA GLU A 140 50.89 -38.55 42.83
C GLU A 140 52.00 -38.99 41.87
N THR A 141 52.59 -38.07 41.11
CA THR A 141 53.74 -38.33 40.23
C THR A 141 54.92 -38.88 41.04
N PHE A 142 55.34 -38.17 42.10
CA PHE A 142 56.43 -38.63 42.96
C PHE A 142 56.11 -39.93 43.70
N ARG A 143 54.84 -40.12 44.09
CA ARG A 143 54.38 -41.37 44.69
C ARG A 143 54.49 -42.54 43.71
N SER A 144 54.12 -42.33 42.45
CA SER A 144 54.20 -43.34 41.39
C SER A 144 55.65 -43.68 41.02
N LEU A 145 56.53 -42.68 40.89
CA LEU A 145 57.98 -42.88 40.68
C LEU A 145 58.58 -43.75 41.79
N ARG A 146 58.24 -43.46 43.06
CA ARG A 146 58.70 -44.25 44.21
C ARG A 146 58.15 -45.68 44.19
N ARG A 147 56.90 -45.89 43.77
CA ARG A 147 56.30 -47.23 43.60
C ARG A 147 56.98 -48.04 42.51
N GLN A 148 57.38 -47.38 41.42
CA GLN A 148 58.12 -47.99 40.30
C GLN A 148 59.61 -48.20 40.63
N LYS A 149 60.07 -47.79 41.83
CA LYS A 149 61.47 -47.86 42.28
C LYS A 149 62.43 -47.11 41.35
N ILE A 150 61.97 -46.04 40.72
CA ILE A 150 62.80 -45.16 39.90
C ILE A 150 63.53 -44.19 40.83
N ASP A 151 64.87 -44.21 40.81
CA ASP A 151 65.68 -43.27 41.57
C ASP A 151 65.81 -41.94 40.82
N ILE A 152 65.26 -40.88 41.41
CA ILE A 152 65.32 -39.51 40.91
C ILE A 152 66.40 -38.68 41.61
N SER A 153 67.27 -39.31 42.40
CA SER A 153 68.41 -38.62 43.02
C SER A 153 69.39 -38.14 41.95
N ARG A 154 69.59 -36.84 41.88
CA ARG A 154 70.57 -36.25 40.97
C ARG A 154 71.97 -36.51 41.54
N ARG A 155 72.83 -37.18 40.78
CA ARG A 155 74.20 -37.56 41.20
C ARG A 155 75.20 -36.38 41.28
N GLY A 156 74.75 -35.14 41.05
CA GLY A 156 75.59 -33.93 41.09
C GLY A 156 74.81 -32.64 40.88
N ASN A 157 75.48 -31.49 41.00
CA ASN A 157 74.87 -30.18 40.77
C ASN A 157 74.50 -29.97 39.28
N ALA A 158 73.53 -29.09 39.03
CA ALA A 158 73.02 -28.87 37.67
C ALA A 158 73.99 -28.16 36.72
N GLY A 159 74.98 -27.45 37.28
CA GLY A 159 75.79 -26.50 36.52
C GLY A 159 75.02 -25.24 36.17
N ASP A 160 75.56 -24.47 35.24
CA ASP A 160 74.93 -23.28 34.67
C ASP A 160 73.87 -23.68 33.64
N CYS A 161 72.74 -22.96 33.60
CA CYS A 161 71.71 -23.16 32.58
C CYS A 161 72.20 -22.79 31.18
N LEU A 162 73.28 -22.00 31.09
CA LEU A 162 73.95 -21.60 29.84
C LEU A 162 75.12 -22.52 29.43
N ALA A 163 75.28 -23.68 30.09
CA ALA A 163 76.30 -24.65 29.71
C ALA A 163 76.18 -25.07 28.23
N ASN A 164 77.31 -25.21 27.53
CA ASN A 164 77.33 -25.51 26.09
C ASN A 164 78.26 -26.71 25.77
N PRO A 165 77.73 -27.87 25.34
CA PRO A 165 76.31 -28.18 25.23
C PRO A 165 75.69 -28.44 26.62
N ALA A 166 74.45 -27.98 26.83
CA ALA A 166 73.71 -28.27 28.05
C ALA A 166 73.43 -29.78 28.12
N ALA A 167 73.84 -30.43 29.20
CA ALA A 167 73.61 -31.86 29.41
C ALA A 167 72.22 -32.08 30.05
N PRO A 168 71.23 -32.64 29.31
CA PRO A 168 69.91 -32.90 29.86
C PRO A 168 69.97 -34.02 30.91
N TRP A 169 69.16 -33.87 31.96
CA TRP A 169 69.06 -34.88 33.01
C TRP A 169 68.10 -36.00 32.60
N GLY A 170 68.64 -37.20 32.33
CA GLY A 170 67.89 -38.32 31.77
C GLY A 170 66.66 -38.74 32.58
N GLN A 171 66.74 -38.69 33.92
CA GLN A 171 65.61 -39.00 34.81
C GLN A 171 64.44 -38.01 34.66
N GLY A 172 64.67 -36.81 34.11
CA GLY A 172 63.61 -35.87 33.79
C GLY A 172 62.60 -36.42 32.78
N ILE A 173 63.05 -37.29 31.86
CA ILE A 173 62.18 -37.95 30.87
C ILE A 173 61.24 -38.94 31.56
N ASP A 174 61.75 -39.69 32.53
CA ASP A 174 60.92 -40.62 33.31
C ASP A 174 59.92 -39.85 34.18
N MET A 175 60.32 -38.71 34.77
CA MET A 175 59.41 -37.83 35.51
C MET A 175 58.29 -37.30 34.62
N GLU A 176 58.61 -36.80 33.42
CA GLU A 176 57.61 -36.32 32.46
C GLU A 176 56.66 -37.46 32.03
N ARG A 177 57.21 -38.64 31.73
CA ARG A 177 56.42 -39.82 31.35
C ARG A 177 55.47 -40.22 32.47
N THR A 178 55.94 -40.29 33.71
CA THR A 178 55.09 -40.63 34.86
C THR A 178 54.03 -39.56 35.11
N LEU A 179 54.36 -38.27 34.97
CA LEU A 179 53.41 -37.17 35.13
C LEU A 179 52.26 -37.27 34.13
N LYS A 180 52.56 -37.54 32.85
CA LYS A 180 51.54 -37.70 31.79
C LYS A 180 50.65 -38.93 32.00
N GLN A 181 51.10 -39.92 32.79
CA GLN A 181 50.32 -41.12 33.14
C GLN A 181 49.46 -40.93 34.40
N VAL A 182 49.57 -39.80 35.10
CA VAL A 182 48.77 -39.55 36.30
C VAL A 182 47.30 -39.36 35.90
N GLN A 183 46.44 -40.11 36.57
CA GLN A 183 44.99 -39.98 36.53
C GLN A 183 44.47 -39.81 37.95
N ILE A 184 43.88 -38.65 38.24
CA ILE A 184 43.30 -38.34 39.56
C ILE A 184 41.96 -37.64 39.43
N GLN A 185 41.17 -37.70 40.50
CA GLN A 185 39.99 -36.85 40.66
C GLN A 185 40.36 -35.63 41.52
N GLY A 186 40.25 -34.44 40.92
CA GLY A 186 40.53 -33.15 41.55
C GLY A 186 39.28 -32.28 41.73
N LEU A 187 39.49 -31.01 42.04
CA LEU A 187 38.44 -29.98 42.08
C LEU A 187 37.87 -29.67 40.70
N THR A 188 38.70 -29.82 39.66
CA THR A 188 38.32 -29.61 38.25
C THR A 188 37.86 -30.90 37.58
N GLY A 189 37.35 -31.86 38.37
CA GLY A 189 36.89 -33.15 37.89
C GLY A 189 38.03 -34.15 37.63
N ASN A 190 37.89 -34.94 36.56
CA ASN A 190 38.88 -35.94 36.17
C ASN A 190 40.08 -35.27 35.50
N VAL A 191 41.28 -35.45 36.05
CA VAL A 191 42.54 -34.89 35.54
C VAL A 191 43.33 -36.01 34.87
N GLN A 192 43.49 -35.91 33.54
CA GLN A 192 44.25 -36.81 32.69
C GLN A 192 44.97 -36.01 31.61
N PHE A 193 46.08 -36.54 31.09
CA PHE A 193 46.89 -35.87 30.07
C PHE A 193 47.07 -36.73 28.82
N ASP A 194 47.24 -36.09 27.67
CA ASP A 194 47.69 -36.73 26.44
C ASP A 194 49.22 -36.89 26.38
N HIS A 195 49.72 -37.40 25.26
CA HIS A 195 51.16 -37.54 25.03
C HIS A 195 51.92 -36.20 25.02
N TYR A 196 51.23 -35.07 24.78
CA TYR A 196 51.80 -33.73 24.77
C TYR A 196 51.64 -33.00 26.12
N GLY A 197 51.00 -33.61 27.12
CA GLY A 197 50.73 -32.98 28.41
C GLY A 197 49.49 -32.07 28.43
N ARG A 198 48.62 -32.14 27.42
CA ARG A 198 47.34 -31.40 27.38
C ARG A 198 46.28 -32.18 28.14
N ARG A 199 45.40 -31.47 28.86
CA ARG A 199 44.29 -32.15 29.54
C ARG A 199 43.33 -32.76 28.52
N VAL A 200 42.92 -33.99 28.80
CA VAL A 200 41.91 -34.74 28.04
C VAL A 200 40.87 -35.29 28.99
N ASN A 201 39.70 -35.67 28.46
CA ASN A 201 38.63 -36.29 29.24
C ASN A 201 38.20 -35.42 30.44
N TYR A 202 38.14 -34.11 30.19
CA TYR A 202 37.59 -33.12 31.11
C TYR A 202 36.13 -32.84 30.75
N THR A 203 35.38 -32.40 31.74
CA THR A 203 33.99 -31.96 31.59
C THR A 203 33.91 -30.50 31.99
N MET A 204 33.27 -29.70 31.15
CA MET A 204 33.04 -28.28 31.39
C MET A 204 31.54 -28.02 31.39
N ASP A 205 31.04 -27.44 32.46
CA ASP A 205 29.62 -27.14 32.57
C ASP A 205 29.27 -25.87 31.81
N VAL A 206 28.11 -25.89 31.14
CA VAL A 206 27.57 -24.72 30.45
C VAL A 206 26.49 -24.10 31.33
N PHE A 207 26.66 -22.81 31.61
CA PHE A 207 25.74 -22.03 32.43
C PHE A 207 25.05 -20.95 31.59
N GLU A 208 23.80 -20.70 31.94
CA GLU A 208 23.02 -19.56 31.44
C GLU A 208 22.54 -18.72 32.63
N LEU A 209 22.65 -17.40 32.53
CA LEU A 209 22.13 -16.47 33.52
C LEU A 209 20.61 -16.35 33.36
N LYS A 210 19.87 -16.68 34.43
CA LYS A 210 18.41 -16.46 34.53
C LYS A 210 18.11 -15.43 35.62
N SER A 211 16.84 -15.04 35.73
CA SER A 211 16.37 -14.11 36.78
C SER A 211 16.60 -14.63 38.20
N THR A 212 16.67 -15.95 38.39
CA THR A 212 16.97 -16.60 39.67
C THR A 212 18.46 -16.80 39.93
N GLY A 213 19.33 -16.42 38.98
CA GLY A 213 20.78 -16.62 39.03
C GLY A 213 21.31 -17.58 37.96
N PRO A 214 22.60 -17.97 38.05
CA PRO A 214 23.23 -18.85 37.06
C PRO A 214 22.71 -20.29 37.16
N ARG A 215 22.13 -20.79 36.06
CA ARG A 215 21.59 -22.16 35.94
C ARG A 215 22.45 -23.00 35.00
N LYS A 216 22.78 -24.22 35.40
CA LYS A 216 23.45 -25.20 34.53
C LYS A 216 22.46 -25.68 33.45
N VAL A 217 22.81 -25.54 32.18
CA VAL A 217 21.98 -25.94 31.03
C VAL A 217 22.52 -27.16 30.30
N GLY A 218 23.77 -27.54 30.56
CA GLY A 218 24.41 -28.67 29.90
C GLY A 218 25.84 -28.87 30.38
N TYR A 219 26.52 -29.80 29.74
CA TYR A 219 27.96 -30.00 29.87
C TYR A 219 28.59 -30.20 28.50
N TRP A 220 29.88 -29.94 28.42
CA TRP A 220 30.70 -30.13 27.25
C TRP A 220 31.89 -31.02 27.59
N ASN A 221 32.18 -31.98 26.72
CA ASN A 221 33.39 -32.79 26.78
C ASN A 221 33.94 -33.05 25.37
N ASP A 222 35.15 -33.62 25.27
CA ASP A 222 35.80 -33.87 23.99
C ASP A 222 35.08 -34.93 23.14
N MET A 223 34.41 -35.89 23.78
CA MET A 223 33.78 -37.05 23.13
C MET A 223 32.37 -36.75 22.63
N ASP A 224 31.47 -36.37 23.54
CA ASP A 224 30.04 -36.14 23.31
C ASP A 224 29.75 -34.71 22.81
N LYS A 225 30.76 -33.83 22.81
CA LYS A 225 30.63 -32.40 22.50
C LYS A 225 29.65 -31.75 23.48
N LEU A 226 28.75 -30.88 23.02
CA LEU A 226 27.78 -30.20 23.87
C LEU A 226 26.56 -31.11 24.08
N VAL A 227 26.36 -31.55 25.33
CA VAL A 227 25.16 -32.26 25.75
C VAL A 227 24.33 -31.32 26.62
N LEU A 228 23.16 -30.94 26.10
CA LEU A 228 22.21 -30.18 26.89
C LEU A 228 21.53 -31.13 27.88
N ILE A 229 21.43 -30.69 29.14
CA ILE A 229 20.57 -31.37 30.10
C ILE A 229 19.16 -30.97 29.66
N GLN A 230 18.55 -31.82 28.84
CA GLN A 230 17.12 -31.77 28.62
C GLN A 230 16.49 -31.95 30.00
N ASP A 231 15.90 -30.87 30.52
CA ASP A 231 14.65 -31.10 31.24
C ASP A 231 13.83 -31.95 30.28
N VAL A 232 13.46 -33.16 30.72
CA VAL A 232 12.47 -33.98 30.03
C VAL A 232 11.41 -33.01 29.51
N PRO A 233 11.06 -33.02 28.22
CA PRO A 233 9.88 -32.33 27.75
C PRO A 233 8.69 -33.05 28.39
N THR A 234 8.46 -32.75 29.66
CA THR A 234 7.16 -32.90 30.26
C THR A 234 6.32 -31.98 29.43
N LEU A 235 5.49 -32.61 28.60
CA LEU A 235 4.50 -32.06 27.67
C LEU A 235 3.44 -31.20 28.40
N GLY A 236 3.80 -30.52 29.49
CA GLY A 236 2.94 -29.75 30.37
C GLY A 236 3.64 -28.67 31.23
N ASN A 237 4.99 -28.52 31.21
CA ASN A 237 5.66 -27.47 32.00
C ASN A 237 6.25 -26.30 31.19
N ASP A 238 6.61 -26.48 29.92
CA ASP A 238 6.97 -25.34 29.05
C ASP A 238 5.75 -24.53 28.59
N THR A 239 4.56 -25.11 28.66
CA THR A 239 3.29 -24.36 28.56
C THR A 239 3.21 -23.29 29.64
N ALA A 240 3.64 -23.55 30.88
CA ALA A 240 3.59 -22.54 31.95
C ALA A 240 4.59 -21.37 31.74
N ALA A 241 5.76 -21.63 31.13
CA ALA A 241 6.75 -20.59 30.83
C ALA A 241 6.35 -19.73 29.61
N ILE A 242 5.62 -20.30 28.65
CA ILE A 242 5.03 -19.59 27.52
C ILE A 242 3.72 -18.86 27.93
N GLU A 243 2.91 -19.44 28.81
CA GLU A 243 1.64 -18.88 29.31
C GLU A 243 1.85 -17.62 30.17
N ASN A 244 2.99 -17.50 30.88
CA ASN A 244 3.29 -16.34 31.71
C ASN A 244 4.20 -15.29 31.06
N ARG A 245 4.76 -15.55 29.87
CA ARG A 245 5.60 -14.57 29.16
C ARG A 245 4.76 -13.67 28.28
N THR A 246 4.76 -12.36 28.55
CA THR A 246 4.11 -11.37 27.68
C THR A 246 4.90 -11.21 26.37
N VAL A 247 4.28 -11.57 25.26
CA VAL A 247 4.82 -11.44 23.90
C VAL A 247 4.66 -9.99 23.41
N VAL A 248 5.73 -9.40 22.86
CA VAL A 248 5.66 -8.06 22.27
C VAL A 248 5.20 -8.17 20.82
N VAL A 249 4.00 -7.64 20.56
CA VAL A 249 3.37 -7.58 19.23
C VAL A 249 3.68 -6.21 18.64
N THR A 250 4.54 -6.14 17.64
CA THR A 250 4.78 -4.88 16.91
C THR A 250 3.71 -4.64 15.85
N THR A 251 3.29 -3.39 15.71
CA THR A 251 2.30 -2.98 14.71
C THR A 251 2.47 -1.51 14.33
N ILE A 252 1.70 -1.04 13.36
CA ILE A 252 1.73 0.33 12.83
C ILE A 252 0.33 0.96 12.92
N MET A 253 0.27 2.27 13.19
CA MET A 253 -0.97 3.02 13.25
C MET A 253 -1.51 3.26 11.84
N GLU A 254 -2.54 2.52 11.45
CA GLU A 254 -3.18 2.64 10.14
C GLU A 254 -4.65 2.21 10.20
N SER A 255 -5.55 3.07 9.76
CA SER A 255 -6.99 2.78 9.72
C SER A 255 -7.34 1.84 8.56
N PRO A 256 -8.18 0.80 8.74
CA PRO A 256 -8.85 0.35 9.98
C PRO A 256 -8.11 -0.77 10.73
N TYR A 257 -6.84 -0.99 10.44
CA TYR A 257 -6.05 -2.07 11.03
C TYR A 257 -5.76 -1.84 12.52
N VAL A 258 -5.21 -0.68 12.86
CA VAL A 258 -4.95 -0.25 14.23
C VAL A 258 -5.20 1.26 14.34
N MET A 259 -6.09 1.63 15.25
CA MET A 259 -6.52 3.00 15.51
C MET A 259 -6.57 3.23 17.03
N TYR A 260 -6.48 4.48 17.46
CA TYR A 260 -6.80 4.83 18.83
C TYR A 260 -8.32 4.81 19.01
N LYS A 261 -8.79 4.28 20.14
CA LYS A 261 -10.17 4.49 20.58
C LYS A 261 -10.40 5.98 20.83
N LYS A 262 -11.63 6.45 20.64
CA LYS A 262 -11.99 7.87 20.88
C LYS A 262 -11.64 8.38 22.28
N ASN A 263 -11.68 7.51 23.29
CA ASN A 263 -11.35 7.78 24.68
C ASN A 263 -10.09 7.02 25.13
N HIS A 264 -9.08 6.91 24.26
CA HIS A 264 -7.83 6.17 24.54
C HIS A 264 -7.08 6.64 25.79
N GLU A 265 -7.23 7.91 26.20
CA GLU A 265 -6.59 8.46 27.39
C GLU A 265 -7.12 7.84 28.69
N MET A 266 -8.35 7.31 28.69
CA MET A 266 -8.99 6.68 29.85
C MET A 266 -8.62 5.20 30.00
N PHE A 267 -7.97 4.59 29.01
CA PHE A 267 -7.62 3.17 29.02
C PHE A 267 -6.11 2.98 29.20
N GLU A 268 -5.70 1.85 29.75
CA GLU A 268 -4.30 1.46 29.88
C GLU A 268 -3.99 0.20 29.06
N GLY A 269 -2.71 0.02 28.70
CA GLY A 269 -2.26 -1.17 27.97
C GLY A 269 -2.87 -1.31 26.56
N ASN A 270 -3.31 -2.53 26.23
CA ASN A 270 -3.81 -2.88 24.90
C ASN A 270 -5.18 -2.27 24.59
N ASP A 271 -5.97 -1.93 25.63
CA ASP A 271 -7.34 -1.44 25.47
C ASP A 271 -7.41 -0.03 24.86
N LYS A 272 -6.27 0.66 24.74
CA LYS A 272 -6.16 1.95 24.04
C LYS A 272 -6.42 1.83 22.53
N TYR A 273 -6.18 0.65 21.96
CA TYR A 273 -6.22 0.42 20.53
C TYR A 273 -7.51 -0.29 20.12
N GLU A 274 -7.96 -0.03 18.91
CA GLU A 274 -9.03 -0.75 18.24
C GLU A 274 -8.74 -0.91 16.75
N GLY A 275 -9.21 -1.98 16.13
CA GLY A 275 -9.03 -2.20 14.68
C GLY A 275 -8.99 -3.68 14.32
N TYR A 276 -8.90 -3.96 13.03
CA TYR A 276 -8.85 -5.33 12.50
C TYR A 276 -7.67 -6.13 13.06
N CYS A 277 -6.46 -5.55 13.09
CA CYS A 277 -5.28 -6.23 13.60
C CYS A 277 -5.30 -6.38 15.13
N VAL A 278 -6.02 -5.51 15.85
CA VAL A 278 -6.24 -5.64 17.30
C VAL A 278 -7.14 -6.83 17.61
N ASP A 279 -8.26 -6.94 16.90
CA ASP A 279 -9.16 -8.09 17.02
C ASP A 279 -8.45 -9.40 16.60
N LEU A 280 -7.69 -9.37 15.49
CA LEU A 280 -6.90 -10.51 15.02
C LEU A 280 -5.84 -10.94 16.04
N ALA A 281 -5.13 -9.99 16.66
CA ALA A 281 -4.14 -10.30 17.70
C ALA A 281 -4.79 -10.97 18.91
N SER A 282 -5.99 -10.52 19.31
CA SER A 282 -6.76 -11.12 20.39
C SER A 282 -7.16 -12.57 20.06
N GLU A 283 -7.63 -12.84 18.85
CA GLU A 283 -8.03 -14.20 18.43
C GLU A 283 -6.82 -15.13 18.29
N ILE A 284 -5.71 -14.66 17.72
CA ILE A 284 -4.46 -15.44 17.66
C ILE A 284 -3.97 -15.75 19.09
N ALA A 285 -3.96 -14.77 19.99
CA ALA A 285 -3.53 -14.97 21.37
C ALA A 285 -4.43 -15.96 22.12
N LYS A 286 -5.75 -15.91 21.91
CA LYS A 286 -6.73 -16.84 22.48
C LYS A 286 -6.51 -18.27 21.99
N HIS A 287 -6.19 -18.46 20.71
CA HIS A 287 -5.93 -19.77 20.13
C HIS A 287 -4.61 -20.39 20.59
N ILE A 288 -3.58 -19.57 20.81
CA ILE A 288 -2.25 -20.03 21.23
C ILE A 288 -2.13 -20.12 22.76
N GLY A 289 -2.93 -19.34 23.51
CA GLY A 289 -2.87 -19.29 24.97
C GLY A 289 -1.79 -18.36 25.52
N ILE A 290 -1.48 -17.25 24.84
CA ILE A 290 -0.39 -16.32 25.22
C ILE A 290 -0.89 -14.97 25.70
N LYS A 291 -0.18 -14.36 26.65
CA LYS A 291 -0.32 -12.94 26.99
C LYS A 291 0.47 -12.10 26.01
N TYR A 292 -0.06 -10.95 25.61
CA TYR A 292 0.60 -10.08 24.64
C TYR A 292 0.49 -8.60 25.01
N LYS A 293 1.44 -7.80 24.51
CA LYS A 293 1.44 -6.35 24.59
C LYS A 293 1.62 -5.75 23.21
N ILE A 294 0.71 -4.87 22.81
CA ILE A 294 0.83 -4.12 21.55
C ILE A 294 1.88 -3.02 21.72
N ALA A 295 2.85 -2.98 20.82
CA ALA A 295 3.87 -1.96 20.70
C ALA A 295 3.78 -1.31 19.31
N ILE A 296 3.73 0.02 19.27
CA ILE A 296 3.73 0.77 18.01
C ILE A 296 5.17 0.95 17.55
N VAL A 297 5.42 0.68 16.27
CA VAL A 297 6.73 0.88 15.66
C VAL A 297 7.14 2.37 15.74
N PRO A 298 8.31 2.71 16.33
CA PRO A 298 8.68 4.11 16.59
C PRO A 298 8.89 4.98 15.36
N ASP A 299 9.40 4.40 14.26
CA ASP A 299 9.73 5.13 13.03
C ASP A 299 8.55 5.25 12.05
N GLY A 300 7.40 4.63 12.37
CA GLY A 300 6.20 4.64 11.53
C GLY A 300 6.37 3.96 10.16
N LYS A 301 7.33 3.05 10.00
CA LYS A 301 7.60 2.37 8.72
C LYS A 301 7.31 0.87 8.80
N TYR A 302 6.90 0.29 7.68
CA TYR A 302 6.69 -1.17 7.60
C TYR A 302 7.98 -1.96 7.68
N GLY A 303 9.01 -1.48 6.99
CA GLY A 303 10.32 -2.13 6.91
C GLY A 303 10.80 -2.28 5.47
N ALA A 304 11.87 -1.55 5.19
CA ALA A 304 12.65 -1.59 3.98
C ALA A 304 14.14 -1.69 4.34
N ARG A 305 14.91 -2.32 3.47
CA ARG A 305 16.36 -2.42 3.62
C ARG A 305 17.01 -1.20 3.00
N ASP A 306 17.81 -0.49 3.79
CA ASP A 306 18.62 0.61 3.29
C ASP A 306 19.62 0.10 2.24
N ALA A 307 19.79 0.86 1.14
CA ALA A 307 20.64 0.45 0.03
C ALA A 307 22.13 0.46 0.41
N ASP A 308 22.54 1.43 1.23
CA ASP A 308 23.94 1.69 1.57
C ASP A 308 24.32 0.93 2.83
N THR A 309 23.56 1.13 3.92
CA THR A 309 23.87 0.51 5.23
C THR A 309 23.44 -0.95 5.33
N LYS A 310 22.56 -1.41 4.43
CA LYS A 310 21.93 -2.75 4.46
C LYS A 310 21.10 -3.05 5.71
N ILE A 311 20.84 -2.04 6.55
CA ILE A 311 20.07 -2.14 7.78
C ILE A 311 18.56 -2.14 7.46
N TRP A 312 17.82 -3.04 8.09
CA TRP A 312 16.36 -3.03 8.06
C TRP A 312 15.77 -2.02 9.05
N ASN A 313 14.86 -1.17 8.59
CA ASN A 313 14.06 -0.30 9.46
C ASN A 313 12.66 -0.88 9.71
N GLY A 314 11.79 -0.12 10.38
CA GLY A 314 10.39 -0.48 10.60
C GLY A 314 10.16 -1.76 11.40
N MET A 315 8.96 -2.31 11.26
CA MET A 315 8.55 -3.55 11.93
C MET A 315 9.43 -4.75 11.55
N VAL A 316 9.92 -4.82 10.30
CA VAL A 316 10.86 -5.87 9.87
C VAL A 316 12.15 -5.80 10.68
N GLY A 317 12.72 -4.61 10.87
CA GLY A 317 13.91 -4.42 11.70
C GLY A 317 13.69 -4.82 13.16
N GLU A 318 12.51 -4.54 13.73
CA GLU A 318 12.20 -4.95 15.10
C GLU A 318 12.19 -6.47 15.30
N LEU A 319 11.74 -7.23 14.30
CA LEU A 319 11.79 -8.69 14.34
C LEU A 319 13.21 -9.24 14.11
N VAL A 320 13.95 -8.67 13.15
CA VAL A 320 15.32 -9.10 12.82
C VAL A 320 16.27 -8.87 14.01
N TYR A 321 16.14 -7.74 14.70
CA TYR A 321 17.01 -7.38 15.82
C TYR A 321 16.44 -7.75 17.20
N GLY A 322 15.37 -8.55 17.25
CA GLY A 322 14.82 -9.09 18.49
C GLY A 322 14.18 -8.07 19.45
N LYS A 323 13.73 -6.92 18.92
CA LYS A 323 12.96 -5.92 19.69
C LYS A 323 11.49 -6.33 19.88
N ALA A 324 10.94 -7.06 18.92
CA ALA A 324 9.60 -7.64 18.98
C ALA A 324 9.63 -9.13 18.60
N GLU A 325 8.64 -9.88 19.05
CA GLU A 325 8.57 -11.34 18.85
C GLU A 325 7.57 -11.76 17.78
N ILE A 326 6.60 -10.90 17.46
CA ILE A 326 5.61 -11.12 16.41
C ILE A 326 5.16 -9.76 15.85
N ALA A 327 4.87 -9.70 14.55
CA ALA A 327 4.27 -8.53 13.91
C ALA A 327 2.89 -8.90 13.36
N ILE A 328 1.84 -8.30 13.93
CA ILE A 328 0.46 -8.43 13.49
C ILE A 328 0.03 -7.08 12.95
N ALA A 329 0.19 -6.90 11.64
CA ALA A 329 0.03 -5.64 10.94
C ALA A 329 -0.31 -5.90 9.46
N PRO A 330 -0.73 -4.89 8.68
CA PRO A 330 -0.85 -4.97 7.22
C PRO A 330 0.53 -5.05 6.55
N LEU A 331 1.28 -6.12 6.82
CA LEU A 331 2.63 -6.34 6.30
C LEU A 331 2.58 -7.28 5.09
N THR A 332 2.82 -6.73 3.90
CA THR A 332 2.86 -7.50 2.65
C THR A 332 3.99 -8.52 2.68
N ILE A 333 3.67 -9.78 2.36
CA ILE A 333 4.64 -10.85 2.14
C ILE A 333 5.43 -10.54 0.86
N THR A 334 6.75 -10.45 0.96
CA THR A 334 7.64 -10.22 -0.19
C THR A 334 8.89 -11.08 -0.08
N LEU A 335 9.49 -11.44 -1.22
CA LEU A 335 10.70 -12.27 -1.28
C LEU A 335 11.83 -11.75 -0.39
N VAL A 336 12.11 -10.44 -0.47
CA VAL A 336 13.20 -9.80 0.28
C VAL A 336 12.97 -9.79 1.80
N ARG A 337 11.71 -9.84 2.25
CA ARG A 337 11.37 -9.91 3.67
C ARG A 337 11.43 -11.35 4.16
N GLU A 338 10.96 -12.30 3.36
CA GLU A 338 10.99 -13.74 3.69
C GLU A 338 12.42 -14.29 3.84
N GLU A 339 13.41 -13.64 3.23
CA GLU A 339 14.83 -13.96 3.47
C GLU A 339 15.28 -13.72 4.92
N VAL A 340 14.69 -12.75 5.63
CA VAL A 340 15.15 -12.29 6.96
C VAL A 340 14.17 -12.56 8.10
N ILE A 341 12.89 -12.74 7.81
CA ILE A 341 11.82 -13.05 8.75
C ILE A 341 10.89 -14.13 8.18
N ASP A 342 10.22 -14.88 9.05
CA ASP A 342 9.29 -15.92 8.62
C ASP A 342 7.85 -15.39 8.64
N PHE A 343 7.07 -15.71 7.60
CA PHE A 343 5.65 -15.39 7.52
C PHE A 343 4.75 -16.61 7.77
N SER A 344 3.57 -16.36 8.32
CA SER A 344 2.44 -17.28 8.27
C SER A 344 1.85 -17.36 6.86
N LYS A 345 0.91 -18.29 6.65
CA LYS A 345 -0.02 -18.20 5.52
C LYS A 345 -0.77 -16.86 5.55
N PRO A 346 -1.10 -16.31 4.37
CA PRO A 346 -1.73 -15.01 4.30
C PRO A 346 -3.12 -15.05 4.95
N PHE A 347 -3.41 -14.06 5.80
CA PHE A 347 -4.72 -13.90 6.44
C PHE A 347 -5.66 -13.00 5.63
N MET A 348 -5.13 -12.26 4.65
CA MET A 348 -5.92 -11.40 3.78
C MET A 348 -5.24 -11.28 2.42
N SER A 349 -5.97 -11.63 1.36
CA SER A 349 -5.53 -11.51 -0.03
C SER A 349 -5.84 -10.11 -0.57
N LEU A 350 -4.91 -9.54 -1.33
CA LEU A 350 -5.00 -8.19 -1.88
C LEU A 350 -4.14 -8.04 -3.13
N GLY A 351 -4.20 -6.88 -3.76
CA GLY A 351 -3.24 -6.50 -4.79
C GLY A 351 -3.16 -4.99 -4.95
N ILE A 352 -2.26 -4.52 -5.79
CA ILE A 352 -2.20 -3.11 -6.17
C ILE A 352 -3.49 -2.78 -6.93
N SER A 353 -4.11 -1.68 -6.55
CA SER A 353 -5.34 -1.16 -7.15
C SER A 353 -5.19 0.31 -7.50
N ILE A 354 -6.07 0.79 -8.35
CA ILE A 354 -6.10 2.17 -8.82
C ILE A 354 -7.23 2.90 -8.09
N MET A 355 -6.90 3.95 -7.35
CA MET A 355 -7.87 4.87 -6.78
C MET A 355 -7.96 6.12 -7.63
N ILE A 356 -9.18 6.45 -8.04
CA ILE A 356 -9.48 7.73 -8.69
C ILE A 356 -10.56 8.46 -7.91
N LYS A 357 -10.72 9.75 -8.20
CA LYS A 357 -11.87 10.50 -7.73
C LYS A 357 -13.11 9.99 -8.47
N LYS A 358 -14.17 9.67 -7.73
CA LYS A 358 -15.46 9.28 -8.29
C LYS A 358 -15.96 10.40 -9.20
N PRO A 359 -16.23 10.14 -10.48
CA PRO A 359 -16.68 11.17 -11.39
C PRO A 359 -18.02 11.70 -10.89
N GLN A 360 -18.15 13.02 -10.89
CA GLN A 360 -19.47 13.62 -10.70
C GLN A 360 -20.31 13.30 -11.94
N LYS A 361 -21.61 13.09 -11.74
CA LYS A 361 -22.55 12.92 -12.85
C LYS A 361 -22.33 14.08 -13.84
N SER A 362 -21.90 13.76 -15.06
CA SER A 362 -21.58 14.76 -16.06
C SER A 362 -22.86 15.52 -16.38
N LYS A 363 -22.86 16.83 -16.20
CA LYS A 363 -23.97 17.66 -16.68
C LYS A 363 -24.08 17.44 -18.20
N PRO A 364 -25.28 17.11 -18.72
CA PRO A 364 -25.47 16.94 -20.14
C PRO A 364 -24.98 18.18 -20.89
N GLY A 365 -24.38 17.98 -22.06
CA GLY A 365 -23.97 19.09 -22.92
C GLY A 365 -25.15 19.96 -23.33
N VAL A 366 -24.88 21.19 -23.77
CA VAL A 366 -25.90 22.15 -24.24
C VAL A 366 -26.78 21.58 -25.37
N PHE A 367 -26.22 20.66 -26.17
CA PHE A 367 -26.90 19.96 -27.27
C PHE A 367 -27.29 18.51 -26.94
N SER A 368 -27.34 18.14 -25.66
CA SER A 368 -27.70 16.78 -25.21
C SER A 368 -29.06 16.28 -25.66
N PHE A 369 -29.97 17.17 -26.08
CA PHE A 369 -31.23 16.78 -26.71
C PHE A 369 -31.05 16.10 -28.08
N LEU A 370 -29.86 16.19 -28.71
CA LEU A 370 -29.55 15.47 -29.96
C LEU A 370 -29.05 14.03 -29.71
N ASP A 371 -28.53 13.74 -28.52
CA ASP A 371 -27.94 12.44 -28.12
C ASP A 371 -28.90 11.22 -28.20
N PRO A 372 -30.25 11.34 -28.06
CA PRO A 372 -31.16 10.20 -28.17
C PRO A 372 -31.19 9.51 -29.55
N LEU A 373 -30.67 10.17 -30.59
CA LEU A 373 -30.50 9.61 -31.92
C LEU A 373 -29.04 9.75 -32.35
N ALA A 374 -28.50 8.67 -32.92
CA ALA A 374 -27.13 8.67 -33.43
C ALA A 374 -26.94 9.68 -34.57
N TYR A 375 -25.73 10.21 -34.72
CA TYR A 375 -25.40 11.22 -35.72
C TYR A 375 -25.73 10.75 -37.15
N GLU A 376 -25.53 9.47 -37.43
CA GLU A 376 -25.83 8.83 -38.71
C GLU A 376 -27.32 8.90 -39.04
N ILE A 377 -28.19 8.76 -38.04
CA ILE A 377 -29.65 8.84 -38.22
C ILE A 377 -30.05 10.27 -38.57
N TRP A 378 -29.46 11.26 -37.91
CA TRP A 378 -29.70 12.68 -38.24
C TRP A 378 -29.34 13.00 -39.69
N MET A 379 -28.21 12.49 -40.18
CA MET A 379 -27.82 12.65 -41.59
C MET A 379 -28.80 11.97 -42.55
N CYS A 380 -29.25 10.75 -42.23
CA CYS A 380 -30.26 10.04 -43.01
C CYS A 380 -31.60 10.79 -43.06
N ILE A 381 -32.04 11.41 -41.95
CA ILE A 381 -33.26 12.21 -41.90
C ILE A 381 -33.17 13.41 -42.86
N VAL A 382 -32.02 14.12 -42.89
CA VAL A 382 -31.82 15.26 -43.79
C VAL A 382 -31.84 14.81 -45.26
N PHE A 383 -31.18 13.69 -45.60
CA PHE A 383 -31.22 13.17 -46.97
C PHE A 383 -32.62 12.69 -47.38
N ALA A 384 -33.33 12.00 -46.48
CA ALA A 384 -34.70 11.56 -46.71
C ALA A 384 -35.65 12.76 -46.89
N TYR A 385 -35.51 13.81 -46.07
CA TYR A 385 -36.26 15.05 -46.20
C TYR A 385 -36.10 15.66 -47.60
N ILE A 386 -34.86 15.93 -48.04
CA ILE A 386 -34.60 16.49 -49.38
C ILE A 386 -35.13 15.55 -50.48
N GLY A 387 -34.89 14.24 -50.35
CA GLY A 387 -35.35 13.24 -51.30
C GLY A 387 -36.88 13.24 -51.47
N VAL A 388 -37.62 13.29 -50.36
CA VAL A 388 -39.08 13.35 -50.38
C VAL A 388 -39.58 14.67 -50.96
N SER A 389 -38.97 15.81 -50.64
CA SER A 389 -39.34 17.10 -51.22
C SER A 389 -39.14 17.12 -52.74
N VAL A 390 -38.05 16.53 -53.24
CA VAL A 390 -37.78 16.43 -54.69
C VAL A 390 -38.76 15.48 -55.37
N VAL A 391 -39.05 14.33 -54.76
CA VAL A 391 -40.03 13.37 -55.31
C VAL A 391 -41.43 14.00 -55.36
N LEU A 392 -41.85 14.71 -54.30
CA LEU A 392 -43.12 15.42 -54.29
C LEU A 392 -43.18 16.51 -55.38
N PHE A 393 -42.10 17.28 -55.54
CA PHE A 393 -42.00 18.30 -56.60
C PHE A 393 -42.08 17.69 -58.02
N LEU A 394 -41.45 16.54 -58.25
CA LEU A 394 -41.53 15.86 -59.55
C LEU A 394 -42.93 15.31 -59.79
N VAL A 395 -43.51 14.62 -58.79
CA VAL A 395 -44.86 14.04 -58.89
C VAL A 395 -45.91 15.13 -59.12
N SER A 396 -45.77 16.28 -58.48
CA SER A 396 -46.70 17.40 -58.70
C SER A 396 -46.54 18.04 -60.07
N ARG A 397 -45.33 18.07 -60.63
CA ARG A 397 -45.10 18.59 -61.97
C ARG A 397 -45.59 17.67 -63.08
N PHE A 398 -45.54 16.34 -62.88
CA PHE A 398 -45.90 15.33 -63.89
C PHE A 398 -47.32 14.80 -63.78
N SER A 399 -47.98 14.88 -62.61
CA SER A 399 -49.35 14.41 -62.44
C SER A 399 -50.37 15.45 -62.97
N PRO A 400 -51.13 15.14 -64.04
CA PRO A 400 -52.10 16.08 -64.61
C PRO A 400 -53.21 16.47 -63.64
N TYR A 401 -53.51 15.60 -62.66
CA TYR A 401 -54.55 15.81 -61.64
C TYR A 401 -54.20 16.84 -60.56
N GLU A 402 -52.98 17.40 -60.57
CA GLU A 402 -52.56 18.48 -59.67
C GLU A 402 -52.53 19.86 -60.35
N TRP A 403 -52.80 19.93 -61.65
CA TRP A 403 -52.86 21.20 -62.36
C TRP A 403 -54.25 21.83 -62.17
N HIS A 404 -54.31 23.08 -61.72
CA HIS A 404 -55.56 23.84 -61.71
C HIS A 404 -55.99 24.10 -63.16
N THR A 405 -57.12 23.52 -63.56
CA THR A 405 -57.90 24.04 -64.68
C THR A 405 -58.87 25.05 -64.08
N GLU A 406 -58.47 26.33 -64.00
CA GLU A 406 -59.47 27.38 -63.80
C GLU A 406 -60.30 27.47 -65.09
N GLU A 407 -61.61 27.26 -64.99
CA GLU A 407 -62.53 27.79 -66.01
C GLU A 407 -62.44 29.32 -65.94
N PRO A 408 -62.21 30.03 -67.05
CA PRO A 408 -62.05 31.48 -67.02
C PRO A 408 -63.41 32.14 -66.78
N GLU A 409 -63.63 32.69 -65.59
CA GLU A 409 -64.59 33.79 -65.44
C GLU A 409 -63.91 35.10 -65.91
N ASP A 410 -64.55 35.73 -66.90
CA ASP A 410 -64.28 37.05 -67.48
C ASP A 410 -62.98 37.26 -68.30
N GLY A 411 -63.04 36.85 -69.57
CA GLY A 411 -62.96 37.81 -70.69
C GLY A 411 -61.69 38.63 -70.92
N LYS A 412 -60.49 38.14 -70.56
CA LYS A 412 -59.22 38.74 -71.02
C LYS A 412 -58.28 37.70 -71.61
N GLU A 413 -58.15 37.73 -72.93
CA GLU A 413 -57.19 36.93 -73.70
C GLU A 413 -55.75 37.42 -73.47
N GLY A 414 -54.91 36.53 -72.95
CA GLY A 414 -53.46 36.61 -72.96
C GLY A 414 -52.90 35.22 -72.66
N PRO A 415 -51.85 34.74 -73.35
CA PRO A 415 -51.37 33.37 -73.14
C PRO A 415 -50.60 33.29 -71.82
N SER A 416 -51.19 32.68 -70.80
CA SER A 416 -50.47 32.21 -69.62
C SER A 416 -50.00 30.78 -69.86
N ASP A 417 -48.83 30.61 -70.49
CA ASP A 417 -48.11 29.33 -70.58
C ASP A 417 -47.58 28.93 -69.18
N GLN A 418 -48.48 28.47 -68.30
CA GLN A 418 -48.28 27.50 -67.21
C GLN A 418 -49.49 27.53 -66.26
N PRO A 419 -50.17 26.39 -65.98
CA PRO A 419 -51.19 26.33 -64.93
C PRO A 419 -50.52 26.58 -63.56
N PRO A 420 -51.20 27.26 -62.62
CA PRO A 420 -50.66 27.51 -61.30
C PRO A 420 -50.65 26.20 -60.50
N ASN A 421 -49.52 25.48 -60.51
CA ASN A 421 -49.28 24.39 -59.59
C ASN A 421 -48.84 24.98 -58.23
N GLU A 422 -49.62 24.74 -57.19
CA GLU A 422 -49.34 25.20 -55.82
C GLU A 422 -48.08 24.54 -55.23
N PHE A 423 -47.64 23.38 -55.75
CA PHE A 423 -46.42 22.69 -55.32
C PHE A 423 -45.19 23.09 -56.14
N GLY A 424 -44.64 24.29 -55.89
CA GLY A 424 -43.28 24.66 -56.29
C GLY A 424 -42.19 23.94 -55.46
N ILE A 425 -40.91 24.09 -55.82
CA ILE A 425 -39.76 23.51 -55.08
C ILE A 425 -39.79 23.92 -53.59
N PHE A 426 -40.01 25.21 -53.33
CA PHE A 426 -40.07 25.75 -51.97
C PHE A 426 -41.33 25.31 -51.22
N ASN A 427 -42.47 25.22 -51.90
CA ASN A 427 -43.73 24.76 -51.28
C ASN A 427 -43.68 23.25 -50.98
N SER A 428 -42.96 22.46 -51.80
CA SER A 428 -42.72 21.04 -51.56
C SER A 428 -41.79 20.80 -50.38
N LEU A 429 -40.72 21.61 -50.26
CA LEU A 429 -39.85 21.63 -49.08
C LEU A 429 -40.66 22.01 -47.82
N TRP A 430 -41.45 23.09 -47.90
CA TRP A 430 -42.29 23.56 -46.80
C TRP A 430 -43.33 22.52 -46.36
N PHE A 431 -44.00 21.85 -47.31
CA PHE A 431 -44.92 20.76 -47.04
C PHE A 431 -44.24 19.60 -46.30
N SER A 432 -43.09 19.13 -46.83
CA SER A 432 -42.35 18.03 -46.20
C SER A 432 -41.83 18.37 -44.80
N LEU A 433 -41.47 19.63 -44.55
CA LEU A 433 -41.07 20.12 -43.23
C LEU A 433 -42.26 20.24 -42.27
N GLY A 434 -43.38 20.80 -42.72
CA GLY A 434 -44.61 20.91 -41.92
C GLY A 434 -45.21 19.55 -41.53
N ALA A 435 -45.12 18.57 -42.44
CA ALA A 435 -45.45 17.18 -42.16
C ALA A 435 -44.49 16.52 -41.15
N PHE A 436 -43.20 16.86 -41.18
CA PHE A 436 -42.22 16.40 -40.20
C PHE A 436 -42.48 16.99 -38.81
N MET A 437 -42.85 18.27 -38.71
CA MET A 437 -43.12 18.95 -37.43
C MET A 437 -44.52 18.70 -36.85
N GLN A 438 -45.34 17.84 -37.47
CA GLN A 438 -46.72 17.51 -37.03
C GLN A 438 -47.69 18.70 -36.97
N GLN A 439 -47.41 19.79 -37.71
CA GLN A 439 -48.24 21.01 -37.67
C GLN A 439 -49.24 21.12 -38.84
N GLY A 440 -49.17 20.20 -39.81
CA GLY A 440 -49.97 20.28 -41.05
C GLY A 440 -49.48 21.40 -41.97
N CYS A 441 -50.03 21.45 -43.18
CA CYS A 441 -49.79 22.53 -44.14
C CYS A 441 -51.12 22.85 -44.81
N ASP A 442 -51.35 24.12 -45.17
CA ASP A 442 -52.57 24.55 -45.87
C ASP A 442 -52.69 23.91 -47.26
N ILE A 443 -51.58 23.44 -47.83
CA ILE A 443 -51.48 22.83 -49.14
C ILE A 443 -51.39 21.31 -48.98
N SER A 444 -52.27 20.55 -49.64
CA SER A 444 -52.28 19.08 -49.59
C SER A 444 -52.25 18.45 -50.99
N PRO A 445 -51.51 17.35 -51.19
CA PRO A 445 -51.43 16.70 -52.49
C PRO A 445 -52.79 16.12 -52.88
N ARG A 446 -53.25 16.47 -54.09
CA ARG A 446 -54.53 16.00 -54.64
C ARG A 446 -54.40 14.70 -55.41
N SER A 447 -53.25 14.47 -56.06
CA SER A 447 -53.01 13.24 -56.83
C SER A 447 -52.88 12.02 -55.92
N LEU A 448 -53.31 10.86 -56.42
CA LEU A 448 -53.15 9.59 -55.70
C LEU A 448 -51.65 9.28 -55.45
N SER A 449 -50.79 9.55 -56.44
CA SER A 449 -49.34 9.38 -56.35
C SER A 449 -48.72 10.30 -55.30
N GLY A 450 -49.09 11.59 -55.26
CA GLY A 450 -48.63 12.54 -54.24
C GLY A 450 -49.11 12.17 -52.83
N ARG A 451 -50.35 11.66 -52.71
CA ARG A 451 -50.90 11.17 -51.43
C ARG A 451 -50.17 9.93 -50.91
N ILE A 452 -49.74 9.01 -51.77
CA ILE A 452 -48.94 7.85 -51.36
C ILE A 452 -47.59 8.31 -50.82
N VAL A 453 -46.90 9.22 -51.52
CA VAL A 453 -45.61 9.77 -51.06
C VAL A 453 -45.76 10.48 -49.72
N GLY A 454 -46.79 11.33 -49.59
CA GLY A 454 -47.12 12.02 -48.33
C GLY A 454 -47.49 11.06 -47.20
N GLY A 455 -48.25 9.99 -47.49
CA GLY A 455 -48.65 8.99 -46.50
C GLY A 455 -47.49 8.14 -45.98
N VAL A 456 -46.56 7.72 -46.86
CA VAL A 456 -45.33 7.02 -46.46
C VAL A 456 -44.42 7.95 -45.64
N TRP A 457 -44.30 9.21 -46.05
CA TRP A 457 -43.56 10.20 -45.28
C TRP A 457 -44.16 10.40 -43.89
N TRP A 458 -45.49 10.54 -43.78
CA TRP A 458 -46.18 10.63 -42.48
C TRP A 458 -45.94 9.42 -41.57
N PHE A 459 -45.97 8.21 -42.13
CA PHE A 459 -45.66 7.01 -41.35
C PHE A 459 -44.21 7.02 -40.86
N PHE A 460 -43.27 7.40 -41.74
CA PHE A 460 -41.86 7.53 -41.38
C PHE A 460 -41.64 8.57 -40.26
N THR A 461 -42.22 9.77 -40.38
CA THR A 461 -42.05 10.84 -39.38
C THR A 461 -42.69 10.48 -38.05
N LEU A 462 -43.84 9.81 -38.05
CA LEU A 462 -44.49 9.29 -36.85
C LEU A 462 -43.57 8.34 -36.08
N ILE A 463 -43.00 7.34 -36.76
CA ILE A 463 -42.10 6.36 -36.11
C ILE A 463 -40.84 7.03 -35.56
N ILE A 464 -40.21 7.93 -36.32
CA ILE A 464 -38.99 8.62 -35.88
C ILE A 464 -39.25 9.49 -34.65
N ILE A 465 -40.33 10.28 -34.63
CA ILE A 465 -40.65 11.16 -33.49
C ILE A 465 -41.06 10.34 -32.26
N SER A 466 -41.85 9.29 -32.44
CA SER A 466 -42.18 8.38 -31.33
C SER A 466 -40.93 7.68 -30.76
N SER A 467 -39.99 7.25 -31.60
CA SER A 467 -38.72 6.68 -31.13
C SER A 467 -37.84 7.71 -30.43
N TYR A 468 -37.79 8.94 -30.94
CA TYR A 468 -37.06 10.04 -30.30
C TYR A 468 -37.62 10.37 -28.92
N THR A 469 -38.96 10.47 -28.78
CA THR A 469 -39.60 10.77 -27.50
C THR A 469 -39.38 9.65 -26.49
N ALA A 470 -39.44 8.39 -26.91
CA ALA A 470 -39.14 7.23 -26.07
C ALA A 470 -37.67 7.22 -25.59
N ASN A 471 -36.71 7.42 -26.50
CA ASN A 471 -35.29 7.42 -26.16
C ASN A 471 -34.90 8.63 -25.30
N LEU A 472 -35.49 9.80 -25.56
CA LEU A 472 -35.26 10.99 -24.74
C LEU A 472 -35.73 10.77 -23.29
N ALA A 473 -36.89 10.14 -23.10
CA ALA A 473 -37.38 9.78 -21.76
C ALA A 473 -36.46 8.78 -21.05
N ALA A 474 -35.92 7.79 -21.77
CA ALA A 474 -34.94 6.84 -21.22
C ALA A 474 -33.59 7.52 -20.90
N PHE A 475 -33.14 8.44 -21.73
CA PHE A 475 -31.88 9.16 -21.54
C PHE A 475 -31.93 10.09 -20.32
N LEU A 476 -33.07 10.77 -20.12
CA LEU A 476 -33.28 11.65 -18.97
C LEU A 476 -33.43 10.91 -17.64
N THR A 477 -33.77 9.61 -17.66
CA THR A 477 -33.90 8.79 -16.44
C THR A 477 -32.60 8.08 -16.04
N VAL A 478 -31.67 7.86 -16.99
CA VAL A 478 -30.43 7.11 -16.73
C VAL A 478 -29.20 8.00 -16.85
N GLU A 479 -28.81 8.65 -15.75
CA GLU A 479 -27.53 9.33 -15.63
C GLU A 479 -26.40 8.32 -15.38
N ARG A 480 -25.77 7.80 -16.44
CA ARG A 480 -24.63 6.87 -16.29
C ARG A 480 -23.36 7.63 -15.88
N MET A 481 -22.66 7.12 -14.86
CA MET A 481 -21.30 7.56 -14.56
C MET A 481 -20.34 6.88 -15.54
N VAL A 482 -19.63 7.65 -16.35
CA VAL A 482 -18.58 7.13 -17.23
C VAL A 482 -17.23 7.39 -16.57
N SER A 483 -16.47 6.33 -16.28
CA SER A 483 -15.09 6.46 -15.80
C SER A 483 -14.15 6.62 -17.00
N PRO A 484 -13.25 7.62 -17.02
CA PRO A 484 -12.27 7.76 -18.10
C PRO A 484 -11.15 6.71 -18.05
N ILE A 485 -11.00 5.98 -16.94
CA ILE A 485 -9.97 4.95 -16.75
C ILE A 485 -10.63 3.67 -16.24
N GLU A 486 -10.33 2.54 -16.88
CA GLU A 486 -10.77 1.22 -16.44
C GLU A 486 -9.59 0.31 -16.08
N SER A 487 -8.41 0.55 -16.67
CA SER A 487 -7.23 -0.31 -16.51
C SER A 487 -5.93 0.47 -16.28
N ALA A 488 -4.89 -0.25 -15.83
CA ALA A 488 -3.54 0.30 -15.73
C ALA A 488 -2.94 0.63 -17.11
N GLU A 489 -3.38 -0.04 -18.17
CA GLU A 489 -2.94 0.26 -19.53
C GLU A 489 -3.43 1.63 -20.00
N ASP A 490 -4.65 2.01 -19.65
CA ASP A 490 -5.21 3.31 -20.00
C ASP A 490 -4.37 4.41 -19.39
N LEU A 491 -4.00 4.27 -18.10
CA LEU A 491 -3.07 5.18 -17.42
C LEU A 491 -1.72 5.29 -18.12
N ALA A 492 -1.18 4.18 -18.63
CA ALA A 492 0.11 4.15 -19.31
C ALA A 492 0.07 4.69 -20.76
N LYS A 493 -1.10 4.72 -21.40
CA LYS A 493 -1.30 5.24 -22.77
C LYS A 493 -1.44 6.77 -22.79
N GLN A 494 -2.00 7.35 -21.73
CA GLN A 494 -2.28 8.79 -21.61
C GLN A 494 -1.31 9.52 -20.66
N THR A 495 -1.30 10.86 -20.72
CA THR A 495 -0.46 11.73 -19.85
C THR A 495 -1.25 12.84 -19.15
N GLU A 496 -2.56 12.90 -19.33
CA GLU A 496 -3.43 13.96 -18.78
C GLU A 496 -3.72 13.76 -17.28
N ILE A 497 -3.84 12.50 -16.85
CA ILE A 497 -4.06 12.06 -15.48
C ILE A 497 -2.73 11.53 -14.95
N ALA A 498 -2.12 12.28 -14.04
CA ALA A 498 -0.90 11.85 -13.38
C ALA A 498 -1.17 10.69 -12.42
N TYR A 499 -0.19 9.84 -12.17
CA TYR A 499 -0.33 8.75 -11.22
C TYR A 499 0.95 8.49 -10.42
N GLY A 500 0.81 7.99 -9.20
CA GLY A 500 1.93 7.71 -8.31
C GLY A 500 1.58 6.77 -7.15
N THR A 501 2.60 6.40 -6.38
CA THR A 501 2.53 5.45 -5.26
C THR A 501 3.07 6.09 -3.97
N LEU A 502 2.99 5.35 -2.86
CA LEU A 502 3.74 5.68 -1.64
C LEU A 502 5.26 5.62 -1.87
N ASP A 503 6.02 6.54 -1.28
CA ASP A 503 7.46 6.71 -1.48
C ASP A 503 8.32 5.58 -0.86
N SER A 504 7.85 5.00 0.25
CA SER A 504 8.53 3.94 1.00
C SER A 504 7.68 2.66 1.13
N GLY A 505 7.02 2.25 0.04
CA GLY A 505 6.12 1.09 -0.01
C GLY A 505 6.59 -0.05 -0.92
N SER A 506 6.04 -1.25 -0.69
CA SER A 506 6.23 -2.43 -1.55
C SER A 506 5.75 -2.19 -2.98
N THR A 507 4.71 -1.35 -3.16
CA THR A 507 4.17 -0.93 -4.47
C THR A 507 5.20 -0.19 -5.33
N LYS A 508 5.99 0.72 -4.73
CA LYS A 508 7.04 1.45 -5.47
C LYS A 508 8.13 0.49 -5.97
N GLU A 509 8.58 -0.41 -5.09
CA GLU A 509 9.61 -1.39 -5.44
C GLU A 509 9.10 -2.41 -6.46
N PHE A 510 7.81 -2.75 -6.43
CA PHE A 510 7.17 -3.58 -7.46
C PHE A 510 7.33 -2.96 -8.85
N PHE A 511 6.95 -1.68 -9.03
CA PHE A 511 7.11 -1.01 -10.32
C PHE A 511 8.58 -0.86 -10.74
N ARG A 512 9.49 -0.61 -9.78
CA ARG A 512 10.93 -0.53 -10.04
C ARG A 512 11.53 -1.85 -10.56
N ARG A 513 11.08 -2.99 -10.04
CA ARG A 513 11.60 -4.32 -10.39
C ARG A 513 10.83 -5.02 -11.50
N SER A 514 9.62 -4.54 -11.82
CA SER A 514 8.74 -5.17 -12.79
C SER A 514 9.40 -5.28 -14.16
N LYS A 515 9.13 -6.40 -14.85
CA LYS A 515 9.61 -6.68 -16.22
C LYS A 515 8.48 -6.67 -17.26
N ILE A 516 7.27 -6.32 -16.84
CA ILE A 516 6.11 -6.21 -17.73
C ILE A 516 6.15 -4.83 -18.38
N ALA A 517 6.11 -4.78 -19.72
CA ALA A 517 6.30 -3.56 -20.50
C ALA A 517 5.39 -2.39 -20.07
N VAL A 518 4.12 -2.67 -19.76
CA VAL A 518 3.16 -1.65 -19.27
C VAL A 518 3.65 -1.03 -17.95
N TYR A 519 4.06 -1.85 -16.99
CA TYR A 519 4.50 -1.42 -15.67
C TYR A 519 5.88 -0.75 -15.70
N GLU A 520 6.76 -1.16 -16.61
CA GLU A 520 8.05 -0.52 -16.85
C GLU A 520 7.87 0.90 -17.45
N LYS A 521 6.91 1.06 -18.37
CA LYS A 521 6.53 2.38 -18.89
C LYS A 521 5.99 3.28 -17.78
N MET A 522 5.10 2.75 -16.92
CA MET A 522 4.59 3.47 -15.75
C MET A 522 5.70 3.86 -14.78
N TRP A 523 6.65 2.97 -14.49
CA TRP A 523 7.80 3.27 -13.63
C TRP A 523 8.69 4.36 -14.22
N THR A 524 8.95 4.31 -15.53
CA THR A 524 9.74 5.31 -16.23
C THR A 524 9.09 6.69 -16.09
N TYR A 525 7.77 6.78 -16.31
CA TYR A 525 7.00 7.99 -16.07
C TYR A 525 7.10 8.46 -14.61
N MET A 526 6.84 7.58 -13.63
CA MET A 526 6.88 7.95 -12.20
C MET A 526 8.27 8.43 -11.75
N ARG A 527 9.34 7.86 -12.33
CA ARG A 527 10.72 8.25 -12.03
C ARG A 527 11.07 9.63 -12.61
N SER A 528 10.55 9.99 -13.78
CA SER A 528 10.84 11.26 -14.46
C SER A 528 9.78 12.34 -14.25
N ALA A 529 8.74 12.08 -13.46
CA ALA A 529 7.63 13.01 -13.27
C ALA A 529 8.02 14.19 -12.37
N GLU A 530 7.82 15.41 -12.89
CA GLU A 530 7.98 16.66 -12.17
C GLU A 530 6.66 17.44 -12.17
N PRO A 531 6.08 17.80 -11.01
CA PRO A 531 6.56 17.54 -9.64
C PRO A 531 6.38 16.07 -9.21
N SER A 532 7.08 15.66 -8.15
CA SER A 532 7.06 14.28 -7.63
C SER A 532 5.62 13.73 -7.49
N VAL A 533 5.40 12.56 -8.07
CA VAL A 533 4.13 11.81 -7.98
C VAL A 533 4.06 10.92 -6.75
N PHE A 534 5.20 10.72 -6.06
CA PHE A 534 5.27 9.91 -4.84
C PHE A 534 4.77 10.69 -3.61
N THR A 535 4.07 10.00 -2.71
CA THR A 535 3.55 10.58 -1.46
C THR A 535 4.23 9.94 -0.25
N ARG A 536 4.33 10.67 0.86
CA ARG A 536 4.98 10.15 2.09
C ARG A 536 4.05 9.29 2.91
N THR A 537 2.75 9.61 2.90
CA THR A 537 1.72 8.87 3.64
C THR A 537 0.55 8.50 2.74
N THR A 538 -0.21 7.48 3.15
CA THR A 538 -1.44 7.07 2.45
C THR A 538 -2.49 8.20 2.46
N ALA A 539 -2.65 8.89 3.59
CA ALA A 539 -3.60 9.99 3.73
C ALA A 539 -3.28 11.17 2.78
N GLU A 540 -2.00 11.49 2.56
CA GLU A 540 -1.56 12.49 1.60
C GLU A 540 -1.96 12.11 0.16
N GLY A 541 -1.77 10.85 -0.23
CA GLY A 541 -2.16 10.35 -1.56
C GLY A 541 -3.66 10.40 -1.78
N VAL A 542 -4.46 9.98 -0.80
CA VAL A 542 -5.92 10.09 -0.84
C VAL A 542 -6.35 11.56 -0.98
N ALA A 543 -5.80 12.45 -0.16
CA ALA A 543 -6.12 13.88 -0.22
C ALA A 543 -5.74 14.51 -1.57
N ARG A 544 -4.61 14.08 -2.18
CA ARG A 544 -4.18 14.52 -3.50
C ARG A 544 -5.21 14.11 -4.57
N VAL A 545 -5.66 12.86 -4.60
CA VAL A 545 -6.73 12.40 -5.52
C VAL A 545 -7.99 13.25 -5.39
N ARG A 546 -8.45 13.49 -4.15
CA ARG A 546 -9.66 14.28 -3.87
C ARG A 546 -9.56 15.72 -4.39
N LYS A 547 -8.39 16.35 -4.22
CA LYS A 547 -8.12 17.74 -4.62
C LYS A 547 -7.88 17.90 -6.12
N SER A 548 -7.33 16.90 -6.79
CA SER A 548 -6.93 16.97 -8.21
C SER A 548 -8.08 16.89 -9.22
N LYS A 549 -9.35 16.87 -8.79
CA LYS A 549 -10.54 16.88 -9.68
C LYS A 549 -10.47 15.84 -10.82
N GLY A 550 -9.96 14.63 -10.55
CA GLY A 550 -9.82 13.57 -11.54
C GLY A 550 -8.55 13.61 -12.41
N LYS A 551 -7.61 14.51 -12.15
CA LYS A 551 -6.30 14.60 -12.84
C LYS A 551 -5.15 13.88 -12.13
N PHE A 552 -5.46 13.16 -11.04
CA PHE A 552 -4.48 12.33 -10.34
C PHE A 552 -5.10 11.00 -9.91
N ALA A 553 -4.40 9.90 -10.17
CA ALA A 553 -4.73 8.56 -9.71
C ALA A 553 -3.67 8.07 -8.70
N PHE A 554 -4.12 7.41 -7.63
CA PHE A 554 -3.23 6.90 -6.60
C PHE A 554 -3.21 5.39 -6.60
N LEU A 555 -2.01 4.82 -6.65
CA LEU A 555 -1.78 3.37 -6.69
C LEU A 555 -1.47 2.88 -5.28
N LEU A 556 -2.40 2.11 -4.71
CA LEU A 556 -2.33 1.57 -3.36
C LEU A 556 -2.95 0.18 -3.27
N GLU A 557 -2.74 -0.49 -2.15
CA GLU A 557 -3.30 -1.82 -1.90
C GLU A 557 -4.84 -1.79 -1.88
N SER A 558 -5.46 -2.81 -2.48
CA SER A 558 -6.91 -2.89 -2.73
C SER A 558 -7.74 -2.81 -1.46
N THR A 559 -7.23 -3.37 -0.36
CA THR A 559 -7.85 -3.33 0.96
C THR A 559 -8.03 -1.89 1.45
N MET A 560 -7.00 -1.06 1.30
CA MET A 560 -7.06 0.34 1.69
C MET A 560 -7.92 1.16 0.73
N ASN A 561 -7.93 0.82 -0.56
CA ASN A 561 -8.80 1.47 -1.54
C ASN A 561 -10.29 1.22 -1.22
N GLU A 562 -10.66 -0.04 -0.99
CA GLU A 562 -12.02 -0.45 -0.58
C GLU A 562 -12.41 0.22 0.75
N TYR A 563 -11.48 0.38 1.68
CA TYR A 563 -11.75 1.08 2.93
C TYR A 563 -12.07 2.57 2.73
N ILE A 564 -11.24 3.27 1.96
CA ILE A 564 -11.37 4.71 1.75
C ILE A 564 -12.63 5.04 0.92
N GLU A 565 -13.02 4.16 0.00
CA GLU A 565 -14.29 4.25 -0.72
C GLU A 565 -15.51 4.25 0.23
N GLN A 566 -15.42 3.54 1.36
CA GLN A 566 -16.47 3.49 2.39
C GLN A 566 -16.43 4.64 3.39
N ARG A 567 -15.56 5.64 3.19
CA ARG A 567 -15.39 6.80 4.10
C ARG A 567 -15.93 8.08 3.49
N LYS A 568 -16.51 8.95 4.33
CA LYS A 568 -16.97 10.26 3.89
C LYS A 568 -15.81 11.07 3.27
N PRO A 569 -16.06 11.85 2.20
CA PRO A 569 -17.36 12.12 1.58
C PRO A 569 -17.75 11.15 0.43
N CYS A 570 -17.23 9.92 0.40
CA CYS A 570 -17.57 8.90 -0.61
C CYS A 570 -17.21 9.32 -2.05
N ASP A 571 -16.13 10.08 -2.18
CA ASP A 571 -15.70 10.74 -3.43
C ASP A 571 -14.54 10.02 -4.13
N THR A 572 -14.15 8.84 -3.67
CA THR A 572 -13.15 7.97 -4.29
C THR A 572 -13.79 6.70 -4.80
N MET A 573 -13.20 6.07 -5.80
CA MET A 573 -13.62 4.75 -6.27
C MET A 573 -12.41 3.93 -6.72
N LYS A 574 -12.50 2.61 -6.53
CA LYS A 574 -11.61 1.64 -7.14
C LYS A 574 -11.99 1.43 -8.60
N VAL A 575 -11.00 1.45 -9.50
CA VAL A 575 -11.19 1.10 -10.91
C VAL A 575 -10.33 -0.09 -11.30
N GLY A 576 -10.89 -0.93 -12.17
CA GLY A 576 -10.24 -2.14 -12.67
C GLY A 576 -10.07 -3.25 -11.63
N GLY A 577 -9.45 -4.33 -12.10
CA GLY A 577 -8.98 -5.42 -11.24
C GLY A 577 -7.69 -5.07 -10.50
N ASN A 578 -7.25 -5.96 -9.61
CA ASN A 578 -5.94 -5.83 -8.98
C ASN A 578 -4.83 -6.13 -10.01
N LEU A 579 -3.73 -5.38 -9.96
CA LEU A 579 -2.60 -5.50 -10.90
C LEU A 579 -1.69 -6.71 -10.59
N ASP A 580 -1.75 -7.20 -9.37
CA ASP A 580 -1.00 -8.35 -8.87
C ASP A 580 -1.82 -9.12 -7.80
N SER A 581 -1.26 -10.26 -7.36
CA SER A 581 -1.81 -11.07 -6.28
C SER A 581 -0.81 -11.14 -5.13
N LYS A 582 -1.17 -10.51 -4.01
CA LYS A 582 -0.39 -10.37 -2.79
C LYS A 582 -1.22 -10.80 -1.59
N GLY A 583 -0.58 -10.92 -0.44
CA GLY A 583 -1.28 -11.12 0.83
C GLY A 583 -0.54 -10.52 2.00
N TYR A 584 -1.30 -10.15 3.03
CA TYR A 584 -0.73 -9.86 4.34
C TYR A 584 -0.56 -11.16 5.12
N GLY A 585 0.59 -11.28 5.78
CA GLY A 585 0.89 -12.40 6.66
C GLY A 585 1.33 -11.90 8.03
N VAL A 586 1.14 -12.73 9.04
CA VAL A 586 1.72 -12.48 10.37
C VAL A 586 3.19 -12.85 10.29
N ALA A 587 4.06 -11.94 10.74
CA ALA A 587 5.50 -12.17 10.68
C ALA A 587 6.08 -12.51 12.05
N THR A 588 7.10 -13.38 12.05
CA THR A 588 7.86 -13.80 13.23
C THR A 588 9.37 -13.75 12.92
N PRO A 589 10.23 -13.61 13.93
CA PRO A 589 11.66 -13.76 13.74
C PRO A 589 11.98 -15.13 13.14
N LYS A 590 12.99 -15.19 12.26
CA LYS A 590 13.36 -16.41 11.55
C LYS A 590 13.69 -17.54 12.53
N GLY A 591 13.04 -18.70 12.37
CA GLY A 591 13.21 -19.85 13.28
C GLY A 591 12.52 -19.71 14.64
N SER A 592 11.59 -18.77 14.81
CA SER A 592 10.80 -18.61 16.05
C SER A 592 9.90 -19.83 16.30
N SER A 593 9.80 -20.26 17.57
CA SER A 593 8.89 -21.32 18.00
C SER A 593 7.41 -20.96 17.83
N LEU A 594 7.09 -19.66 17.79
CA LEU A 594 5.72 -19.17 17.60
C LEU A 594 5.20 -19.36 16.17
N ARG A 595 6.10 -19.50 15.18
CA ARG A 595 5.73 -19.54 13.75
C ARG A 595 4.67 -20.60 13.45
N ASN A 596 4.90 -21.84 13.89
CA ASN A 596 4.01 -22.96 13.58
C ASN A 596 2.65 -22.80 14.27
N ALA A 597 2.65 -22.38 15.54
CA ALA A 597 1.42 -22.15 16.30
C ALA A 597 0.58 -21.01 15.68
N VAL A 598 1.21 -19.89 15.32
CA VAL A 598 0.57 -18.77 14.64
C VAL A 598 0.03 -19.18 13.28
N ASN A 599 0.80 -19.93 12.50
CA ASN A 599 0.39 -20.38 11.18
C ASN A 599 -0.85 -21.28 11.23
N LEU A 600 -0.90 -22.22 12.19
CA LEU A 600 -2.07 -23.07 12.41
C LEU A 600 -3.27 -22.27 12.93
N ALA A 601 -3.04 -21.29 13.81
CA ALA A 601 -4.10 -20.40 14.29
C ALA A 601 -4.72 -19.61 13.13
N VAL A 602 -3.91 -18.99 12.26
CA VAL A 602 -4.40 -18.24 11.09
C VAL A 602 -5.23 -19.12 10.16
N LEU A 603 -4.78 -20.34 9.88
CA LEU A 603 -5.54 -21.29 9.06
C LEU A 603 -6.89 -21.65 9.70
N LYS A 604 -6.92 -21.91 11.00
CA LYS A 604 -8.16 -22.22 11.73
C LYS A 604 -9.14 -21.03 11.73
N LEU A 605 -8.63 -19.81 11.89
CA LEU A 605 -9.45 -18.59 11.82
C LEU A 605 -10.05 -18.39 10.42
N ASN A 606 -9.31 -18.78 9.37
CA ASN A 606 -9.77 -18.75 8.00
C ASN A 606 -10.85 -19.80 7.74
N GLU A 607 -10.61 -21.06 8.13
CA GLU A 607 -11.58 -22.17 7.98
C GLU A 607 -12.90 -21.92 8.72
N GLN A 608 -12.86 -21.22 9.86
CA GLN A 608 -14.05 -20.84 10.62
C GLN A 608 -14.79 -19.61 10.05
N GLY A 609 -14.26 -18.97 9.00
CA GLY A 609 -14.83 -17.74 8.43
C GLY A 609 -14.72 -16.52 9.35
N LEU A 610 -13.88 -16.58 10.40
CA LEU A 610 -13.74 -15.46 11.35
C LEU A 610 -12.99 -14.29 10.70
N LEU A 611 -12.02 -14.56 9.82
CA LEU A 611 -11.28 -13.51 9.09
C LEU A 611 -12.22 -12.68 8.20
N ASP A 612 -13.17 -13.34 7.52
CA ASP A 612 -14.19 -12.67 6.71
C ASP A 612 -15.17 -11.86 7.57
N LYS A 613 -15.59 -12.43 8.71
CA LYS A 613 -16.43 -11.71 9.68
C LYS A 613 -15.74 -10.45 10.21
N LEU A 614 -14.45 -10.54 10.54
CA LEU A 614 -13.66 -9.38 10.97
C LEU A 614 -13.47 -8.36 9.84
N LYS A 615 -13.28 -8.81 8.59
CA LYS A 615 -13.18 -7.90 7.44
C LYS A 615 -14.49 -7.12 7.26
N ASN A 616 -15.64 -7.81 7.30
CA ASN A 616 -16.95 -7.16 7.16
C ASN A 616 -17.20 -6.13 8.26
N LYS A 617 -16.88 -6.47 9.52
CA LYS A 617 -16.98 -5.58 10.68
C LYS A 617 -16.24 -4.24 10.48
N TRP A 618 -15.00 -4.29 9.98
CA TRP A 618 -14.12 -3.12 9.93
C TRP A 618 -14.20 -2.32 8.62
N TRP A 619 -14.62 -2.96 7.52
CA TRP A 619 -14.77 -2.29 6.22
C TRP A 619 -16.20 -1.84 5.93
N TYR A 620 -17.19 -2.71 6.12
CA TYR A 620 -18.56 -2.49 5.62
C TYR A 620 -19.54 -2.13 6.74
N ASP A 621 -19.55 -2.85 7.86
CA ASP A 621 -20.49 -2.59 8.97
C ASP A 621 -20.23 -1.23 9.63
N LYS A 622 -18.95 -0.84 9.71
CA LYS A 622 -18.48 0.48 10.16
C LYS A 622 -18.24 1.46 8.99
N GLY A 623 -18.76 1.14 7.80
CA GLY A 623 -18.74 2.03 6.63
C GLY A 623 -19.61 3.25 6.87
N GLU A 624 -19.14 4.42 6.46
CA GLU A 624 -19.88 5.68 6.59
C GLU A 624 -20.63 6.04 5.30
N CYS A 625 -20.24 5.39 4.20
CA CYS A 625 -20.91 5.43 2.91
C CYS A 625 -21.86 4.25 2.85
N GLY A 626 -23.16 4.50 2.68
CA GLY A 626 -24.13 3.41 2.58
C GLY A 626 -23.81 2.49 1.40
N SER A 627 -24.07 1.19 1.56
CA SER A 627 -24.15 0.25 0.44
C SER A 627 -25.26 0.70 -0.50
N GLY A 628 -24.87 1.34 -1.60
CA GLY A 628 -25.80 2.04 -2.48
C GLY A 628 -25.74 3.54 -2.20
N GLY A 629 -25.45 4.31 -3.26
CA GLY A 629 -25.31 5.75 -3.19
C GLY A 629 -26.37 6.37 -2.29
N GLY A 630 -25.92 7.20 -1.36
CA GLY A 630 -26.79 8.16 -0.68
C GLY A 630 -27.41 9.08 -1.72
N ASP A 631 -28.49 8.58 -2.33
CA ASP A 631 -29.48 9.22 -3.20
C ASP A 631 -30.58 8.21 -3.61
N SER A 632 -30.73 7.06 -2.93
CA SER A 632 -31.95 6.22 -3.04
C SER A 632 -33.11 6.78 -2.20
N LYS A 633 -33.27 8.09 -2.19
CA LYS A 633 -34.59 8.72 -2.10
C LYS A 633 -34.76 9.38 -3.44
N ASP A 634 -35.58 8.75 -4.27
CA ASP A 634 -36.10 9.25 -5.54
C ASP A 634 -36.46 10.74 -5.42
N LYS A 635 -35.48 11.61 -5.67
CA LYS A 635 -35.76 12.96 -6.12
C LYS A 635 -35.97 12.78 -7.60
N THR A 636 -37.23 12.71 -7.99
CA THR A 636 -37.67 12.98 -9.35
C THR A 636 -36.91 14.22 -9.82
N SER A 637 -35.88 13.98 -10.62
CA SER A 637 -34.92 15.03 -10.97
C SER A 637 -35.65 15.96 -11.93
N ALA A 638 -35.96 17.16 -11.46
CA ALA A 638 -36.56 18.18 -12.31
C ALA A 638 -35.62 18.46 -13.49
N LEU A 639 -36.21 18.59 -14.69
CA LEU A 639 -35.46 18.91 -15.90
C LEU A 639 -34.71 20.25 -15.69
N SER A 640 -33.38 20.22 -15.76
CA SER A 640 -32.58 21.43 -15.58
C SER A 640 -32.58 22.30 -16.84
N LEU A 641 -32.54 23.63 -16.66
CA LEU A 641 -32.40 24.59 -17.76
C LEU A 641 -31.16 24.27 -18.63
N SER A 642 -30.10 23.70 -18.06
CA SER A 642 -28.91 23.30 -18.82
C SER A 642 -29.20 22.28 -19.92
N ASN A 643 -30.19 21.41 -19.72
CA ASN A 643 -30.54 20.36 -20.68
C ASN A 643 -31.35 20.91 -21.86
N VAL A 644 -32.02 22.05 -21.69
CA VAL A 644 -32.91 22.68 -22.70
C VAL A 644 -32.30 23.98 -23.25
N ALA A 645 -31.19 24.46 -22.69
CA ALA A 645 -30.55 25.71 -23.07
C ALA A 645 -30.22 25.79 -24.58
N GLY A 646 -29.77 24.69 -25.19
CA GLY A 646 -29.49 24.65 -26.63
C GLY A 646 -30.71 24.92 -27.51
N VAL A 647 -31.90 24.53 -27.07
CA VAL A 647 -33.16 24.80 -27.80
C VAL A 647 -33.44 26.31 -27.84
N PHE A 648 -33.19 27.02 -26.74
CA PHE A 648 -33.32 28.48 -26.69
C PHE A 648 -32.28 29.19 -27.57
N TYR A 649 -31.04 28.68 -27.63
CA TYR A 649 -30.02 29.24 -28.53
C TYR A 649 -30.40 29.11 -30.00
N ILE A 650 -30.95 27.96 -30.40
CA ILE A 650 -31.43 27.73 -31.76
C ILE A 650 -32.61 28.68 -32.08
N LEU A 651 -33.54 28.87 -31.15
CA LEU A 651 -34.67 29.78 -31.34
C LEU A 651 -34.21 31.22 -31.56
N VAL A 652 -33.35 31.76 -30.69
CA VAL A 652 -32.84 33.13 -30.81
C VAL A 652 -32.01 33.30 -32.08
N GLY A 653 -31.16 32.32 -32.40
CA GLY A 653 -30.39 32.32 -33.64
C GLY A 653 -31.29 32.33 -34.89
N GLY A 654 -32.36 31.52 -34.88
CA GLY A 654 -33.35 31.46 -35.96
C GLY A 654 -34.11 32.77 -36.16
N LEU A 655 -34.54 33.42 -35.07
CA LEU A 655 -35.20 34.73 -35.13
C LEU A 655 -34.26 35.82 -35.66
N GLY A 656 -32.99 35.82 -35.24
CA GLY A 656 -31.97 36.73 -35.74
C GLY A 656 -31.71 36.54 -37.24
N LEU A 657 -31.62 35.29 -37.70
CA LEU A 657 -31.46 34.97 -39.12
C LEU A 657 -32.68 35.40 -39.95
N ALA A 658 -33.90 35.15 -39.47
CA ALA A 658 -35.12 35.56 -40.15
C ALA A 658 -35.20 37.09 -40.29
N MET A 659 -34.86 37.84 -39.23
CA MET A 659 -34.81 39.30 -39.27
C MET A 659 -33.75 39.82 -40.27
N LEU A 660 -32.59 39.17 -40.32
CA LEU A 660 -31.54 39.50 -41.29
C LEU A 660 -32.00 39.27 -42.73
N VAL A 661 -32.64 38.12 -43.01
CA VAL A 661 -33.18 37.81 -44.35
C VAL A 661 -34.24 38.83 -44.75
N ALA A 662 -35.18 39.17 -43.86
CA ALA A 662 -36.19 40.19 -44.11
C ALA A 662 -35.58 41.57 -44.42
N LEU A 663 -34.53 41.97 -43.70
CA LEU A 663 -33.78 43.21 -43.96
C LEU A 663 -33.10 43.19 -45.34
N ILE A 664 -32.49 42.06 -45.71
CA ILE A 664 -31.85 41.89 -47.02
C ILE A 664 -32.89 41.93 -48.14
N GLU A 665 -34.02 41.23 -47.99
CA GLU A 665 -35.13 41.25 -48.96
C GLU A 665 -35.70 42.65 -49.13
N PHE A 666 -35.93 43.36 -48.01
CA PHE A 666 -36.39 44.74 -48.03
C PHE A 666 -35.39 45.66 -48.76
N CYS A 667 -34.09 45.53 -48.47
CA CYS A 667 -33.05 46.31 -49.14
C CYS A 667 -32.95 45.98 -50.64
N TYR A 668 -33.10 44.70 -51.01
CA TYR A 668 -33.03 44.26 -52.40
C TYR A 668 -34.24 44.73 -53.20
N LYS A 669 -35.46 44.55 -52.67
CA LYS A 669 -36.71 45.00 -53.29
C LYS A 669 -36.79 46.52 -53.38
N SER A 670 -36.40 47.23 -52.32
CA SER A 670 -36.33 48.70 -52.30
C SER A 670 -35.34 49.23 -53.34
N ARG A 671 -34.17 48.60 -53.52
CA ARG A 671 -33.20 48.97 -54.59
C ARG A 671 -33.73 48.65 -55.98
N ALA A 672 -34.43 47.52 -56.16
CA ALA A 672 -35.03 47.14 -57.43
C ALA A 672 -36.17 48.09 -57.83
N GLU A 673 -37.03 48.46 -56.89
CA GLU A 673 -38.10 49.45 -57.10
C GLU A 673 -37.54 50.86 -57.31
N ALA A 674 -36.50 51.28 -56.58
CA ALA A 674 -35.82 52.54 -56.83
C ALA A 674 -35.15 52.59 -58.22
N LYS A 675 -34.61 51.47 -58.72
CA LYS A 675 -34.14 51.35 -60.12
C LYS A 675 -35.29 51.43 -61.11
N ARG A 676 -36.42 50.73 -60.88
CA ARG A 676 -37.62 50.82 -61.72
C ARG A 676 -38.20 52.24 -61.76
N MET A 677 -38.28 52.93 -60.64
CA MET A 677 -38.75 54.32 -60.57
C MET A 677 -37.79 55.30 -61.28
N LYS A 678 -36.47 55.08 -61.24
CA LYS A 678 -35.50 55.89 -62.02
C LYS A 678 -35.64 55.68 -63.54
N VAL A 679 -35.96 54.47 -63.98
CA VAL A 679 -36.26 54.17 -65.39
C VAL A 679 -37.60 54.80 -65.82
N ALA A 680 -38.63 54.73 -64.96
CA ALA A 680 -39.92 55.38 -65.22
C ALA A 680 -39.84 56.92 -65.27
N LYS A 681 -39.03 57.55 -64.41
CA LYS A 681 -38.79 59.01 -64.44
C LYS A 681 -38.01 59.47 -65.69
N SER A 682 -37.14 58.62 -66.23
CA SER A 682 -36.41 58.88 -67.47
C SER A 682 -37.31 58.76 -68.72
N ALA A 683 -38.38 57.96 -68.64
CA ALA A 683 -39.39 57.85 -69.70
C ALA A 683 -40.39 59.02 -69.71
N GLN A 684 -40.62 59.69 -68.57
CA GLN A 684 -41.52 60.85 -68.46
C GLN A 684 -40.89 62.20 -68.86
N THR A 685 -39.58 62.26 -69.13
CA THR A 685 -38.90 63.53 -69.49
C THR A 685 -38.94 63.85 -71.00
N PHE A 686 -39.63 63.06 -71.83
CA PHE A 686 -39.60 63.19 -73.30
C PHE A 686 -40.84 63.81 -73.98
N ASN A 687 -41.87 64.28 -73.26
CA ASN A 687 -43.02 64.92 -73.91
C ASN A 687 -43.52 66.18 -73.15
N PRO A 688 -43.38 67.40 -73.73
CA PRO A 688 -44.04 68.58 -73.23
C PRO A 688 -45.38 68.87 -73.97
N THR A 689 -46.37 69.33 -73.20
CA THR A 689 -47.57 70.14 -73.58
C THR A 689 -48.65 69.45 -74.44
N SER A 690 -49.97 69.67 -74.30
CA SER A 690 -50.71 70.89 -73.92
C SER A 690 -52.18 70.64 -73.47
N SER A 691 -52.59 71.37 -72.44
CA SER A 691 -53.86 72.12 -72.22
C SER A 691 -55.28 71.62 -72.58
N GLN A 692 -56.15 71.75 -71.55
CA GLN A 692 -57.55 72.23 -71.53
C GLN A 692 -58.68 71.40 -72.16
N ASN A 693 -59.64 70.94 -71.34
CA ASN A 693 -60.90 71.67 -71.12
C ASN A 693 -61.81 71.06 -70.04
N THR A 694 -62.61 71.94 -69.47
CA THR A 694 -63.47 71.88 -68.28
C THR A 694 -64.87 71.31 -68.58
N GLN A 695 -65.50 70.56 -67.64
CA GLN A 695 -66.85 70.83 -67.08
C GLN A 695 -67.39 69.69 -66.18
N ASN A 696 -67.70 70.05 -64.92
CA ASN A 696 -68.92 69.82 -64.09
C ASN A 696 -69.63 68.44 -64.17
N LEU A 697 -70.22 67.82 -63.15
CA LEU A 697 -70.82 68.09 -61.83
C LEU A 697 -71.05 66.66 -61.25
N ALA A 698 -71.03 66.28 -59.98
CA ALA A 698 -71.85 66.74 -58.86
C ALA A 698 -71.44 66.00 -57.56
N THR A 699 -71.63 66.72 -56.47
CA THR A 699 -71.69 66.39 -55.05
C THR A 699 -72.26 65.03 -54.63
N TYR A 700 -71.62 64.38 -53.64
CA TYR A 700 -72.28 64.07 -52.36
C TYR A 700 -71.25 64.00 -51.21
N ARG A 701 -71.71 64.41 -50.03
CA ARG A 701 -70.98 64.80 -48.83
C ARG A 701 -71.43 63.91 -47.67
N GLU A 702 -70.50 63.49 -46.81
CA GLU A 702 -70.59 63.11 -45.38
C GLU A 702 -69.41 62.16 -45.10
N GLY A 703 -68.42 62.41 -44.24
CA GLY A 703 -68.30 63.32 -43.11
C GLY A 703 -68.63 62.59 -41.82
N TYR A 704 -67.63 62.03 -41.11
CA TYR A 704 -67.49 62.08 -39.64
C TYR A 704 -66.09 61.59 -39.22
N ASN A 705 -65.27 62.54 -38.75
CA ASN A 705 -64.17 62.32 -37.80
C ASN A 705 -64.76 62.23 -36.39
N VAL A 706 -64.20 61.41 -35.49
CA VAL A 706 -63.92 61.82 -34.09
C VAL A 706 -62.75 60.98 -33.54
N TYR A 707 -61.73 61.69 -33.02
CA TYR A 707 -60.64 61.20 -32.17
C TYR A 707 -61.14 60.77 -30.78
N GLY A 708 -60.53 59.74 -30.20
CA GLY A 708 -60.74 59.38 -28.80
C GLY A 708 -59.50 58.71 -28.21
N THR A 709 -58.57 59.52 -27.74
CA THR A 709 -57.50 59.17 -26.81
C THR A 709 -58.09 58.76 -25.46
N GLU A 710 -57.70 57.61 -24.92
CA GLU A 710 -57.57 57.41 -23.48
C GLU A 710 -56.31 56.60 -23.16
N SER A 711 -55.59 57.14 -22.18
CA SER A 711 -54.38 56.60 -21.59
C SER A 711 -54.70 56.24 -20.13
N ILE A 712 -53.98 55.25 -19.58
CA ILE A 712 -53.46 55.13 -18.18
C ILE A 712 -53.96 53.93 -17.33
N LYS A 713 -52.95 53.13 -16.89
CA LYS A 713 -52.77 52.23 -15.71
C LYS A 713 -53.68 51.00 -15.61
N ILE A 714 -53.20 49.78 -15.34
CA ILE A 714 -52.00 49.25 -14.64
C ILE A 714 -51.32 48.19 -15.50
#